data_AF-A0A7C2HSU4-F1
#
_entry.id   AF-A0A7C2HSU4-F1
#
_cell.length_a   1.000
_cell.length_b   1.000
_cell.length_c   1.000
_cell.angle_alpha   90.00
_cell.angle_beta   90.00
_cell.angle_gamma   90.00
#
_symmetry.space_group_name_H-M   'P 1'
#
loop_
_entity.id
_entity.type
_entity.pdbx_description
1 polymer ?
#
loop_
_entity_poly.entity_id
_entity_poly.type
_entity_poly.pdbx_seq_one_letter_code
_entity_poly.pdbx_strand_id
1 'polypeptide(L)'
;MTETRIWQTKTAARLHDPAEKALVLLRDPAGHENGTSLALTRLLYASELPEGSIPPDSESALAFVCFRTGLPREIYELVRRADWWAAAADRPQWPVQQLTVTRQDGSQVTVRAHPKEAQVHWTEKPELVHPLSGEGIDLEYLGHTDAEQIKEHSFQHFADLIQALGAGSGEELDWRKVALALWRFGPEIREPQDAAELGELWKLLPADTRVPDHTIWDHLDLVSAFAGAFAADPNHEAALLAVSIGPVQSFIAAARKTEDLWAGSHLLSRLAWETMKPLCEALGPDAILFPRLRGIPQVDLWLKNECGLPSARFQQLPWWGKRPDANPLFAAALPNRFVAVVPASRAEKIARKCRDHVRQWLLELGLKTADRLLEEAGLREPGAARDESADAYKQVRRQLEDFPEVHWAVTPFSLARPRNEEKQTDLDTGPLADAMEPFFGAKEAGFLASPAWKVLQNRIAWPDGMAFFEPNPGVLYPAFYELNERLMASAKSLRPFAQTREEGWRCTLTGETEWLTHDRTLLSVPRGQRLSRSDARFRQGQHHETLWTHVADRRPAWARKGEHLGALPAIKRLWPTMFAEEVREATGGVTDRFIVSTHAMALAHQIREWMEQGARLTGQQRARLEQIGARVALPAQLAANPAYQQHIDLAARIPAVIEEAREAEERDEEQKLAEARR
;
A
#
# COMPACT_ATOMS: atom_id res chain seq x y z
N MET A 1 15.27 7.51 22.05
CA MET A 1 14.84 6.09 22.13
C MET A 1 15.39 5.33 20.93
N THR A 2 15.70 4.03 21.05
CA THR A 2 16.30 3.20 20.00
C THR A 2 15.25 2.69 19.00
N GLU A 3 15.63 2.43 17.74
CA GLU A 3 14.72 1.87 16.72
C GLU A 3 14.11 0.53 17.15
N THR A 4 14.87 -0.30 17.88
CA THR A 4 14.42 -1.57 18.45
C THR A 4 13.16 -1.41 19.32
N ARG A 5 13.09 -0.32 20.10
CA ARG A 5 11.97 -0.08 21.02
C ARG A 5 10.65 0.18 20.29
N ILE A 6 10.70 0.86 19.15
CA ILE A 6 9.52 1.11 18.31
C ILE A 6 8.93 -0.23 17.88
N TRP A 7 9.76 -1.13 17.35
CA TRP A 7 9.31 -2.43 16.85
C TRP A 7 8.84 -3.38 17.96
N GLN A 8 9.49 -3.36 19.14
CA GLN A 8 8.98 -4.06 20.32
C GLN A 8 7.59 -3.56 20.72
N THR A 9 7.40 -2.24 20.74
CA THR A 9 6.11 -1.62 21.09
C THR A 9 5.02 -2.00 20.09
N LYS A 10 5.33 -1.98 18.80
CA LYS A 10 4.39 -2.41 17.74
C LYS A 10 4.07 -3.92 17.82
N THR A 11 5.06 -4.74 18.15
CA THR A 11 4.85 -6.19 18.36
C THR A 11 3.91 -6.43 19.53
N ALA A 12 4.12 -5.73 20.66
CA ALA A 12 3.22 -5.79 21.81
C ALA A 12 1.81 -5.30 21.46
N ALA A 13 1.69 -4.18 20.73
CA ALA A 13 0.41 -3.67 20.24
C ALA A 13 -0.34 -4.68 19.35
N ARG A 14 0.36 -5.40 18.48
CA ARG A 14 -0.23 -6.43 17.60
C ARG A 14 -0.70 -7.69 18.34
N LEU A 15 -0.15 -7.96 19.53
CA LEU A 15 -0.44 -9.14 20.35
C LEU A 15 -1.29 -8.82 21.58
N HIS A 16 -1.68 -7.56 21.78
CA HIS A 16 -2.38 -7.14 23.01
C HIS A 16 -3.77 -7.78 23.11
N ASP A 17 -4.48 -7.86 21.97
CA ASP A 17 -5.78 -8.50 21.84
C ASP A 17 -5.66 -9.74 20.94
N PRO A 18 -6.24 -10.88 21.35
CA PRO A 18 -6.21 -12.10 20.57
C PRO A 18 -7.12 -11.99 19.34
N ALA A 19 -6.73 -12.63 18.24
CA ALA A 19 -7.49 -12.59 16.99
C ALA A 19 -8.86 -13.30 17.10
N GLU A 20 -8.94 -14.33 17.95
CA GLU A 20 -10.14 -15.10 18.24
C GLU A 20 -11.08 -14.46 19.27
N LYS A 21 -10.82 -13.22 19.70
CA LYS A 21 -11.54 -12.51 20.78
C LYS A 21 -13.05 -12.66 20.70
N ALA A 22 -13.65 -12.43 19.52
CA ALA A 22 -15.10 -12.50 19.32
C ALA A 22 -15.71 -13.90 19.56
N LEU A 23 -14.91 -14.96 19.35
CA LEU A 23 -15.35 -16.37 19.46
C LEU A 23 -15.19 -16.93 20.87
N VAL A 24 -14.32 -16.32 21.69
CA VAL A 24 -13.97 -16.79 23.04
C VAL A 24 -14.62 -15.95 24.15
N LEU A 25 -14.86 -14.66 23.88
CA LEU A 25 -15.49 -13.72 24.80
C LEU A 25 -16.80 -14.30 25.39
N LEU A 26 -16.89 -14.34 26.73
CA LEU A 26 -18.05 -14.84 27.50
C LEU A 26 -18.35 -16.35 27.42
N ARG A 27 -17.48 -17.18 26.82
CA ARG A 27 -17.65 -18.66 26.75
C ARG A 27 -16.66 -19.44 27.59
N ASP A 28 -15.53 -18.84 27.91
CA ASP A 28 -14.53 -19.42 28.80
C ASP A 28 -15.01 -19.29 30.26
N PRO A 29 -15.19 -20.39 31.03
CA PRO A 29 -15.52 -20.36 32.46
C PRO A 29 -14.47 -19.60 33.26
N ALA A 30 -13.26 -19.61 32.73
CA ALA A 30 -12.13 -18.85 33.17
C ALA A 30 -12.10 -17.56 32.32
N GLY A 31 -13.12 -16.68 32.33
CA GLY A 31 -13.31 -15.62 31.30
C GLY A 31 -12.03 -14.87 30.86
N HIS A 32 -11.53 -15.09 29.63
CA HIS A 32 -10.23 -14.57 29.14
C HIS A 32 -8.97 -15.00 29.94
N GLU A 33 -9.09 -15.91 30.90
CA GLU A 33 -8.16 -16.11 32.02
C GLU A 33 -6.84 -16.80 31.65
N ASN A 34 -6.61 -17.19 30.39
CA ASN A 34 -5.32 -17.73 29.95
C ASN A 34 -4.73 -17.05 28.69
N GLY A 35 -5.32 -15.95 28.22
CA GLY A 35 -4.77 -15.16 27.12
C GLY A 35 -3.78 -14.09 27.61
N THR A 36 -3.01 -13.53 26.69
CA THR A 36 -2.08 -12.37 26.89
C THR A 36 -2.73 -11.14 27.56
N SER A 37 -4.05 -11.17 27.75
CA SER A 37 -4.94 -10.13 28.20
C SER A 37 -5.18 -10.07 29.72
N LEU A 38 -4.82 -11.06 30.56
CA LEU A 38 -5.17 -10.99 32.00
C LEU A 38 -4.32 -9.96 32.76
N ALA A 39 -3.02 -9.84 32.46
CA ALA A 39 -2.14 -8.79 32.95
C ALA A 39 -2.55 -7.43 32.39
N LEU A 40 -2.97 -7.37 31.12
CA LEU A 40 -3.47 -6.16 30.47
C LEU A 40 -4.82 -5.68 31.02
N THR A 41 -5.75 -6.59 31.32
CA THR A 41 -7.10 -6.29 31.82
C THR A 41 -7.11 -5.99 33.32
N ARG A 42 -6.25 -6.65 34.12
CA ARG A 42 -6.05 -6.29 35.55
C ARG A 42 -5.44 -4.89 35.72
N LEU A 43 -4.74 -4.40 34.70
CA LEU A 43 -3.99 -3.12 34.72
C LEU A 43 -4.61 -2.01 33.86
N LEU A 44 -5.61 -2.33 33.03
CA LEU A 44 -6.47 -1.36 32.32
C LEU A 44 -7.28 -0.48 33.30
N TYR A 45 -7.49 -0.97 34.54
CA TYR A 45 -8.23 -0.28 35.59
C TYR A 45 -7.48 -0.18 36.94
N ALA A 46 -6.23 -0.65 37.00
CA ALA A 46 -5.40 -0.45 38.20
C ALA A 46 -4.91 1.01 38.24
N SER A 47 -5.10 1.67 39.38
CA SER A 47 -4.57 3.00 39.64
C SER A 47 -3.04 3.04 39.73
N GLU A 48 -2.39 1.89 39.96
CA GLU A 48 -0.92 1.78 40.03
C GLU A 48 -0.45 0.50 39.33
N LEU A 49 0.53 0.64 38.41
CA LEU A 49 1.21 -0.46 37.72
C LEU A 49 2.45 -0.91 38.53
N PRO A 50 2.78 -2.21 38.57
CA PRO A 50 4.00 -2.68 39.24
C PRO A 50 5.26 -2.06 38.61
N GLU A 51 6.28 -1.78 39.42
CA GLU A 51 7.59 -1.32 38.93
C GLU A 51 8.31 -2.45 38.17
N GLY A 52 8.94 -2.12 37.03
CA GLY A 52 9.73 -3.08 36.23
C GLY A 52 8.98 -3.68 35.02
N SER A 53 9.12 -4.98 34.82
CA SER A 53 8.42 -5.73 33.76
C SER A 53 7.14 -6.36 34.30
N ILE A 54 6.09 -6.31 33.48
CA ILE A 54 4.83 -6.98 33.78
C ILE A 54 5.01 -8.45 33.39
N PRO A 55 4.98 -9.39 34.36
CA PRO A 55 5.18 -10.80 34.07
C PRO A 55 4.06 -11.32 33.17
N PRO A 56 4.37 -12.25 32.25
CA PRO A 56 3.37 -12.91 31.42
C PRO A 56 2.45 -13.79 32.29
N ASP A 57 1.18 -13.89 31.90
CA ASP A 57 0.15 -14.58 32.70
C ASP A 57 0.32 -16.11 32.75
N SER A 58 0.94 -16.71 31.72
CA SER A 58 1.24 -18.15 31.63
C SER A 58 2.42 -18.44 30.68
N GLU A 59 3.00 -19.64 30.77
CA GLU A 59 3.99 -20.15 29.80
C GLU A 59 3.41 -20.34 28.38
N SER A 60 2.07 -20.34 28.25
CA SER A 60 1.31 -20.49 27.00
C SER A 60 0.90 -19.17 26.34
N ALA A 61 1.19 -18.01 26.92
CA ALA A 61 0.86 -16.73 26.30
C ALA A 61 1.82 -16.40 25.13
N LEU A 62 1.32 -15.93 23.99
CA LEU A 62 2.17 -15.47 22.87
C LEU A 62 3.14 -14.36 23.30
N ALA A 63 2.75 -13.52 24.26
CA ALA A 63 3.66 -12.56 24.88
C ALA A 63 4.84 -13.22 25.61
N PHE A 64 4.72 -14.43 26.15
CA PHE A 64 5.84 -15.19 26.73
C PHE A 64 6.85 -15.62 25.65
N VAL A 65 6.37 -15.99 24.45
CA VAL A 65 7.22 -16.40 23.32
C VAL A 65 8.14 -15.25 22.87
N CYS A 66 7.62 -14.02 22.84
CA CYS A 66 8.40 -12.83 22.48
C CYS A 66 9.12 -12.17 23.67
N PHE A 67 8.44 -12.00 24.80
CA PHE A 67 8.88 -11.25 25.98
C PHE A 67 9.09 -12.18 27.19
N ARG A 68 10.09 -13.05 27.09
CA ARG A 68 10.41 -14.09 28.10
C ARG A 68 10.57 -13.58 29.54
N THR A 69 10.96 -12.32 29.72
CA THR A 69 11.19 -11.66 31.02
C THR A 69 10.06 -10.71 31.43
N GLY A 70 8.95 -10.71 30.68
CA GLY A 70 7.81 -9.80 30.87
C GLY A 70 7.86 -8.54 30.00
N LEU A 71 6.70 -7.91 29.83
CA LEU A 71 6.54 -6.71 29.02
C LEU A 71 7.00 -5.48 29.82
N PRO A 72 7.93 -4.63 29.32
CA PRO A 72 8.32 -3.42 30.02
C PRO A 72 7.14 -2.49 30.27
N ARG A 73 7.02 -1.95 31.49
CA ARG A 73 5.93 -1.03 31.89
C ARG A 73 5.69 0.12 30.91
N GLU A 74 6.76 0.77 30.44
CA GLU A 74 6.63 1.89 29.51
C GLU A 74 6.05 1.43 28.15
N ILE A 75 6.41 0.25 27.65
CA ILE A 75 5.80 -0.29 26.42
C ILE A 75 4.31 -0.55 26.66
N TYR A 76 3.98 -1.15 27.80
CA TYR A 76 2.61 -1.39 28.21
C TYR A 76 1.77 -0.09 28.27
N GLU A 77 2.29 0.97 28.89
CA GLU A 77 1.59 2.26 29.00
C GLU A 77 1.32 2.88 27.62
N LEU A 78 2.28 2.76 26.69
CA LEU A 78 2.09 3.21 25.30
C LEU A 78 1.03 2.40 24.56
N VAL A 79 1.06 1.07 24.69
CA VAL A 79 0.05 0.19 24.07
C VAL A 79 -1.33 0.45 24.64
N ARG A 80 -1.45 0.60 25.97
CA ARG A 80 -2.73 0.92 26.64
C ARG A 80 -3.30 2.24 26.16
N ARG A 81 -2.47 3.29 26.07
CA ARG A 81 -2.90 4.59 25.53
C ARG A 81 -3.33 4.48 24.07
N ALA A 82 -2.59 3.72 23.25
CA ALA A 82 -2.90 3.51 21.85
C ALA A 82 -4.21 2.75 21.65
N ASP A 83 -4.49 1.72 22.46
CA ASP A 83 -5.77 1.01 22.48
C ASP A 83 -6.93 1.96 22.81
N TRP A 84 -6.81 2.80 23.84
CA TRP A 84 -7.84 3.78 24.17
C TRP A 84 -8.16 4.73 23.02
N TRP A 85 -7.13 5.25 22.34
CA TRP A 85 -7.30 6.16 21.20
C TRP A 85 -7.87 5.44 19.97
N ALA A 86 -7.37 4.24 19.66
CA ALA A 86 -7.88 3.44 18.54
C ALA A 86 -9.34 3.05 18.75
N ALA A 87 -9.67 2.50 19.93
CA ALA A 87 -11.03 2.13 20.28
C ALA A 87 -12.02 3.29 20.18
N ALA A 88 -11.62 4.49 20.59
CA ALA A 88 -12.47 5.68 20.49
C ALA A 88 -12.60 6.23 19.06
N ALA A 89 -11.66 5.92 18.17
CA ALA A 89 -11.74 6.24 16.75
C ALA A 89 -12.57 5.20 15.98
N ASP A 90 -12.51 3.94 16.37
CA ASP A 90 -13.21 2.82 15.74
C ASP A 90 -14.72 2.83 16.05
N ARG A 91 -15.12 3.23 17.27
CA ARG A 91 -16.49 3.08 17.74
C ARG A 91 -16.93 4.10 18.80
N PRO A 92 -18.25 4.31 18.97
CA PRO A 92 -18.79 5.08 20.09
C PRO A 92 -18.48 4.46 21.45
N GLN A 93 -18.49 5.30 22.49
CA GLN A 93 -18.36 4.84 23.88
C GLN A 93 -19.62 4.10 24.33
N TRP A 94 -19.45 3.10 25.21
CA TRP A 94 -20.54 2.31 25.80
C TRP A 94 -20.67 2.60 27.30
N PRO A 95 -21.87 2.43 27.89
CA PRO A 95 -22.06 2.61 29.32
C PRO A 95 -21.22 1.60 30.11
N VAL A 96 -20.70 2.05 31.23
CA VAL A 96 -20.03 1.23 32.24
C VAL A 96 -20.67 1.42 33.61
N GLN A 97 -20.73 0.33 34.36
CA GLN A 97 -21.17 0.29 35.75
C GLN A 97 -19.98 -0.04 36.66
N GLN A 98 -19.95 0.56 37.85
CA GLN A 98 -18.99 0.20 38.88
C GLN A 98 -19.53 -0.96 39.70
N LEU A 99 -18.79 -2.07 39.70
CA LEU A 99 -19.09 -3.27 40.46
C LEU A 99 -18.07 -3.42 41.58
N THR A 100 -18.52 -3.70 42.80
CA THR A 100 -17.61 -4.09 43.89
C THR A 100 -17.43 -5.60 43.86
N VAL A 101 -16.22 -6.06 43.58
CA VAL A 101 -15.87 -7.48 43.53
C VAL A 101 -15.00 -7.81 44.73
N THR A 102 -15.31 -8.92 45.41
CA THR A 102 -14.49 -9.44 46.50
C THR A 102 -13.50 -10.43 45.91
N ARG A 103 -12.19 -10.17 46.08
CA ARG A 103 -11.10 -11.05 45.66
C ARG A 103 -11.05 -12.32 46.53
N GLN A 104 -10.32 -13.33 46.06
CA GLN A 104 -10.10 -14.58 46.81
C GLN A 104 -9.40 -14.36 48.17
N ASP A 105 -8.64 -13.26 48.31
CA ASP A 105 -7.99 -12.84 49.55
C ASP A 105 -8.93 -12.06 50.51
N GLY A 106 -10.21 -11.90 50.15
CA GLY A 106 -11.21 -11.18 50.94
C GLY A 106 -11.18 -9.64 50.75
N SER A 107 -10.26 -9.10 49.96
CA SER A 107 -10.22 -7.66 49.67
C SER A 107 -11.32 -7.26 48.68
N GLN A 108 -11.96 -6.12 48.90
CA GLN A 108 -12.94 -5.57 47.96
C GLN A 108 -12.27 -4.61 46.99
N VAL A 109 -12.47 -4.84 45.70
CA VAL A 109 -11.98 -3.98 44.62
C VAL A 109 -13.15 -3.52 43.77
N THR A 110 -13.20 -2.23 43.48
CA THR A 110 -14.16 -1.67 42.53
C THR A 110 -13.64 -1.88 41.12
N VAL A 111 -14.38 -2.62 40.30
CA VAL A 111 -14.10 -2.82 38.88
C VAL A 111 -15.14 -2.10 38.03
N ARG A 112 -14.75 -1.63 36.86
CA ARG A 112 -15.69 -1.11 35.86
C ARG A 112 -15.98 -2.23 34.87
N ALA A 113 -17.26 -2.52 34.66
CA ALA A 113 -17.70 -3.51 33.70
C ALA A 113 -18.84 -2.97 32.86
N HIS A 114 -19.03 -3.53 31.67
CA HIS A 114 -20.24 -3.26 30.91
C HIS A 114 -21.45 -3.92 31.59
N PRO A 115 -22.60 -3.22 31.65
CA PRO A 115 -23.83 -3.79 32.19
C PRO A 115 -24.24 -5.03 31.39
N LYS A 116 -24.95 -5.97 32.03
CA LYS A 116 -25.31 -7.25 31.40
C LYS A 116 -26.11 -7.05 30.12
N GLU A 117 -26.93 -6.01 30.08
CA GLU A 117 -27.75 -5.59 28.96
C GLU A 117 -26.92 -5.10 27.76
N ALA A 118 -25.66 -4.72 27.97
CA ALA A 118 -24.72 -4.30 26.93
C ALA A 118 -23.68 -5.39 26.58
N GLN A 119 -23.74 -6.56 27.21
CA GLN A 119 -22.87 -7.69 26.89
C GLN A 119 -23.47 -8.50 25.73
N VAL A 120 -22.65 -8.81 24.73
CA VAL A 120 -23.08 -9.54 23.52
C VAL A 120 -22.35 -10.89 23.48
N HIS A 121 -23.12 -11.97 23.65
CA HIS A 121 -22.66 -13.34 23.36
C HIS A 121 -22.66 -13.56 21.85
N TRP A 122 -21.63 -13.06 21.18
CA TRP A 122 -21.61 -12.98 19.72
C TRP A 122 -21.84 -14.33 19.05
N THR A 123 -21.32 -15.43 19.59
CA THR A 123 -21.53 -16.78 19.02
C THR A 123 -22.99 -17.27 19.05
N GLU A 124 -23.86 -16.70 19.88
CA GLU A 124 -25.29 -17.06 19.90
C GLU A 124 -26.07 -16.41 18.75
N LYS A 125 -25.69 -15.18 18.38
CA LYS A 125 -26.28 -14.39 17.28
C LYS A 125 -25.19 -13.58 16.58
N PRO A 126 -24.29 -14.23 15.83
CA PRO A 126 -23.15 -13.56 15.24
C PRO A 126 -23.59 -12.81 14.01
N GLU A 127 -23.39 -11.50 14.06
CA GLU A 127 -23.68 -10.59 12.97
C GLU A 127 -22.40 -9.85 12.60
N LEU A 128 -22.21 -9.62 11.30
CA LEU A 128 -21.25 -8.66 10.76
C LEU A 128 -22.05 -7.52 10.11
N VAL A 129 -21.64 -6.27 10.34
CA VAL A 129 -22.32 -5.10 9.76
C VAL A 129 -21.40 -4.47 8.73
N HIS A 130 -21.87 -4.31 7.49
CA HIS A 130 -21.06 -3.65 6.48
C HIS A 130 -20.95 -2.13 6.80
N PRO A 131 -19.74 -1.56 6.97
CA PRO A 131 -19.56 -0.20 7.54
C PRO A 131 -20.14 0.93 6.68
N LEU A 132 -20.31 0.72 5.37
CA LEU A 132 -20.91 1.73 4.46
C LEU A 132 -22.42 1.59 4.27
N SER A 133 -22.92 0.39 3.95
CA SER A 133 -24.35 0.17 3.71
C SER A 133 -25.15 0.02 5.00
N GLY A 134 -24.51 -0.34 6.12
CA GLY A 134 -25.18 -0.76 7.35
C GLY A 134 -25.91 -2.09 7.22
N GLU A 135 -25.65 -2.85 6.15
CA GLU A 135 -26.25 -4.16 5.93
C GLU A 135 -25.67 -5.18 6.92
N GLY A 136 -26.56 -5.80 7.70
CA GLY A 136 -26.24 -6.89 8.61
C GLY A 136 -26.18 -8.22 7.90
N ILE A 137 -25.14 -9.00 8.17
CA ILE A 137 -24.95 -10.37 7.70
C ILE A 137 -25.02 -11.28 8.92
N ASP A 138 -26.12 -12.03 9.02
CA ASP A 138 -26.30 -13.09 10.02
C ASP A 138 -25.44 -14.30 9.62
N LEU A 139 -24.53 -14.70 10.50
CA LEU A 139 -23.63 -15.85 10.29
C LEU A 139 -24.18 -17.15 10.88
N GLU A 140 -25.44 -17.15 11.33
CA GLU A 140 -26.09 -18.27 12.02
C GLU A 140 -25.37 -18.65 13.34
N TYR A 141 -25.90 -19.62 14.08
CA TYR A 141 -25.37 -19.96 15.40
C TYR A 141 -23.93 -20.53 15.34
N LEU A 142 -22.95 -19.85 15.96
CA LEU A 142 -21.55 -20.27 16.06
C LEU A 142 -21.17 -20.86 17.43
N GLY A 143 -22.12 -21.03 18.36
CA GLY A 143 -21.82 -21.58 19.69
C GLY A 143 -21.45 -23.07 19.71
N HIS A 144 -21.53 -23.76 18.57
CA HIS A 144 -21.07 -25.14 18.40
C HIS A 144 -19.54 -25.26 18.22
N THR A 145 -18.85 -24.15 17.95
CA THR A 145 -17.38 -24.11 17.78
C THR A 145 -16.65 -24.45 19.09
N ASP A 146 -15.52 -25.15 19.04
CA ASP A 146 -14.73 -25.43 20.24
C ASP A 146 -13.78 -24.26 20.55
N ALA A 147 -14.05 -23.53 21.64
CA ALA A 147 -13.28 -22.36 22.03
C ALA A 147 -11.83 -22.69 22.42
N GLU A 148 -11.56 -23.86 23.00
CA GLU A 148 -10.20 -24.27 23.36
C GLU A 148 -9.40 -24.67 22.12
N GLN A 149 -10.05 -25.37 21.19
CA GLN A 149 -9.44 -25.70 19.90
C GLN A 149 -9.08 -24.42 19.11
N ILE A 150 -9.97 -23.43 19.07
CA ILE A 150 -9.72 -22.15 18.39
C ILE A 150 -8.52 -21.42 19.00
N LYS A 151 -8.40 -21.39 20.34
CA LYS A 151 -7.26 -20.78 21.02
C LYS A 151 -5.95 -21.48 20.68
N GLU A 152 -5.94 -22.82 20.72
CA GLU A 152 -4.75 -23.61 20.39
C GLU A 152 -4.32 -23.37 18.95
N HIS A 153 -5.27 -23.34 18.00
CA HIS A 153 -4.99 -23.04 16.59
C HIS A 153 -4.44 -21.62 16.39
N SER A 154 -5.05 -20.62 17.05
CA SER A 154 -4.57 -19.24 17.04
C SER A 154 -3.15 -19.17 17.57
N PHE A 155 -2.89 -19.77 18.74
CA PHE A 155 -1.57 -19.83 19.35
C PHE A 155 -0.55 -20.46 18.40
N GLN A 156 -0.84 -21.64 17.83
CA GLN A 156 0.07 -22.33 16.93
C GLN A 156 0.38 -21.51 15.68
N HIS A 157 -0.61 -20.85 15.07
CA HIS A 157 -0.41 -20.00 13.90
C HIS A 157 0.56 -18.86 14.17
N PHE A 158 0.37 -18.13 15.28
CA PHE A 158 1.28 -17.04 15.65
C PHE A 158 2.63 -17.55 16.13
N ALA A 159 2.68 -18.67 16.87
CA ALA A 159 3.93 -19.30 17.28
C ALA A 159 4.78 -19.70 16.05
N ASP A 160 4.17 -20.32 15.05
CA ASP A 160 4.83 -20.71 13.79
C ASP A 160 5.39 -19.49 13.03
N LEU A 161 4.69 -18.36 13.06
CA LEU A 161 5.16 -17.12 12.41
C LEU A 161 6.44 -16.61 13.07
N ILE A 162 6.50 -16.62 14.39
CA ILE A 162 7.59 -16.03 15.16
C ILE A 162 8.76 -17.03 15.27
N GLN A 163 8.49 -18.34 15.40
CA GLN A 163 9.52 -19.39 15.38
C GLN A 163 10.25 -19.45 14.03
N ALA A 164 9.54 -19.26 12.91
CA ALA A 164 10.16 -19.14 11.58
C ALA A 164 11.13 -17.96 11.45
N LEU A 165 11.13 -17.03 12.41
CA LEU A 165 12.02 -15.88 12.51
C LEU A 165 13.08 -16.03 13.62
N GLY A 166 13.19 -17.21 14.25
CA GLY A 166 14.21 -17.51 15.25
C GLY A 166 13.74 -17.40 16.70
N ALA A 167 12.46 -17.16 17.00
CA ALA A 167 12.00 -17.24 18.39
C ALA A 167 12.19 -18.67 18.91
N GLY A 168 12.83 -18.81 20.07
CA GLY A 168 13.17 -20.13 20.61
C GLY A 168 14.66 -20.47 20.53
N SER A 169 15.40 -19.95 19.53
CA SER A 169 16.74 -20.42 19.18
C SER A 169 17.89 -19.96 20.11
N GLY A 170 17.62 -19.00 21.00
CA GLY A 170 18.64 -18.38 21.86
C GLY A 170 19.35 -17.19 21.21
N GLU A 171 19.06 -16.88 19.94
CA GLU A 171 19.51 -15.67 19.25
C GLU A 171 18.59 -14.47 19.54
N GLU A 172 19.11 -13.24 19.34
CA GLU A 172 18.31 -12.02 19.49
C GLU A 172 17.30 -11.89 18.34
N LEU A 173 16.02 -11.72 18.69
CA LEU A 173 14.92 -11.58 17.74
C LEU A 173 14.99 -10.25 16.99
N ASP A 174 14.86 -10.32 15.66
CA ASP A 174 14.62 -9.13 14.83
C ASP A 174 13.15 -8.69 14.98
N TRP A 175 12.93 -7.79 15.94
CA TRP A 175 11.61 -7.23 16.26
C TRP A 175 10.90 -6.61 15.06
N ARG A 176 11.65 -6.03 14.11
CA ARG A 176 11.06 -5.45 12.90
C ARG A 176 10.47 -6.56 12.04
N LYS A 177 11.21 -7.64 11.80
CA LYS A 177 10.69 -8.80 11.04
C LYS A 177 9.49 -9.44 11.73
N VAL A 178 9.52 -9.57 13.05
CA VAL A 178 8.39 -10.11 13.83
C VAL A 178 7.14 -9.26 13.64
N ALA A 179 7.23 -7.95 13.87
CA ALA A 179 6.10 -7.04 13.69
C ALA A 179 5.54 -7.08 12.25
N LEU A 180 6.41 -7.09 11.24
CA LEU A 180 6.01 -7.16 9.83
C LEU A 180 5.37 -8.49 9.44
N ALA A 181 5.87 -9.62 9.95
CA ALA A 181 5.29 -10.94 9.70
C ALA A 181 3.92 -11.08 10.37
N LEU A 182 3.78 -10.62 11.62
CA LEU A 182 2.49 -10.58 12.33
C LEU A 182 1.49 -9.69 11.58
N TRP A 183 1.91 -8.52 11.10
CA TRP A 183 1.07 -7.62 10.31
C TRP A 183 0.58 -8.26 9.01
N ARG A 184 1.49 -8.91 8.25
CA ARG A 184 1.17 -9.44 6.93
C ARG A 184 0.38 -10.75 6.98
N PHE A 185 0.75 -11.66 7.87
CA PHE A 185 0.28 -13.04 7.86
C PHE A 185 -0.59 -13.42 9.06
N GLY A 186 -0.76 -12.55 10.07
CA GLY A 186 -1.73 -12.77 11.14
C GLY A 186 -3.14 -13.11 10.61
N PRO A 187 -3.70 -12.33 9.67
CA PRO A 187 -5.00 -12.63 9.05
C PRO A 187 -5.00 -13.82 8.08
N GLU A 188 -3.85 -14.43 7.77
CA GLU A 188 -3.71 -15.47 6.73
C GLU A 188 -3.49 -16.83 7.40
N ILE A 189 -4.49 -17.30 8.15
CA ILE A 189 -4.43 -18.62 8.79
C ILE A 189 -4.30 -19.71 7.72
N ARG A 190 -3.37 -20.65 7.94
CA ARG A 190 -3.14 -21.77 7.02
C ARG A 190 -3.55 -23.06 7.70
N GLU A 191 -4.74 -23.54 7.36
CA GLU A 191 -5.22 -24.82 7.88
C GLU A 191 -5.09 -25.90 6.79
N PRO A 192 -4.37 -27.03 7.04
CA PRO A 192 -4.26 -28.15 6.10
C PRO A 192 -5.60 -28.85 5.85
N GLN A 193 -6.49 -28.80 6.84
CA GLN A 193 -7.90 -29.17 6.84
C GLN A 193 -8.56 -28.11 7.74
N ASP A 194 -9.64 -27.47 7.28
CA ASP A 194 -10.38 -26.40 7.97
C ASP A 194 -11.06 -26.94 9.25
N ALA A 195 -10.25 -27.35 10.23
CA ALA A 195 -10.67 -28.15 11.37
C ALA A 195 -11.45 -27.33 12.41
N ALA A 196 -11.46 -26.00 12.25
CA ALA A 196 -12.31 -25.07 13.01
C ALA A 196 -13.41 -24.41 12.16
N GLU A 197 -13.49 -24.71 10.85
CA GLU A 197 -14.43 -24.11 9.88
C GLU A 197 -14.39 -22.56 9.82
N LEU A 198 -13.27 -21.94 10.25
CA LEU A 198 -13.15 -20.49 10.33
C LEU A 198 -12.77 -19.85 8.99
N GLY A 199 -12.15 -20.60 8.06
CA GLY A 199 -11.83 -20.17 6.70
C GLY A 199 -11.61 -18.66 6.50
N GLU A 200 -12.49 -18.02 5.73
CA GLU A 200 -12.46 -16.56 5.48
C GLU A 200 -13.05 -15.73 6.64
N LEU A 201 -13.85 -16.34 7.53
CA LEU A 201 -14.40 -15.67 8.71
C LEU A 201 -13.30 -15.18 9.66
N TRP A 202 -12.16 -15.88 9.76
CA TRP A 202 -10.99 -15.43 10.52
C TRP A 202 -10.54 -14.00 10.18
N LYS A 203 -10.62 -13.63 8.90
CA LYS A 203 -10.25 -12.28 8.42
C LYS A 203 -11.28 -11.22 8.78
N LEU A 204 -12.50 -11.63 9.12
CA LEU A 204 -13.66 -10.77 9.31
C LEU A 204 -14.15 -10.72 10.76
N LEU A 205 -13.50 -11.45 11.68
CA LEU A 205 -13.88 -11.42 13.10
C LEU A 205 -13.88 -9.98 13.64
N PRO A 206 -14.96 -9.55 14.32
CA PRO A 206 -15.10 -8.17 14.76
C PRO A 206 -14.17 -7.88 15.94
N ALA A 207 -13.63 -6.66 16.00
CA ALA A 207 -12.82 -6.23 17.15
C ALA A 207 -13.68 -6.01 18.41
N ASP A 208 -14.92 -5.54 18.19
CA ASP A 208 -15.93 -5.31 19.21
C ASP A 208 -17.25 -5.97 18.78
N THR A 209 -17.72 -6.94 19.55
CA THR A 209 -18.93 -7.69 19.25
C THR A 209 -20.21 -6.87 19.31
N ARG A 210 -20.17 -5.67 19.92
CA ARG A 210 -21.31 -4.74 19.98
C ARG A 210 -21.40 -3.82 18.77
N VAL A 211 -20.29 -3.65 18.06
CA VAL A 211 -20.18 -2.83 16.84
C VAL A 211 -19.37 -3.63 15.82
N PRO A 212 -19.95 -4.68 15.22
CA PRO A 212 -19.22 -5.63 14.40
C PRO A 212 -19.03 -5.14 12.96
N ASP A 213 -18.63 -3.87 12.79
CA ASP A 213 -18.43 -3.21 11.49
C ASP A 213 -16.96 -3.06 11.06
N HIS A 214 -16.04 -3.39 11.97
CA HIS A 214 -14.60 -3.39 11.74
C HIS A 214 -13.98 -4.66 12.31
N THR A 215 -12.94 -5.12 11.64
CA THR A 215 -12.25 -6.36 11.99
C THR A 215 -11.27 -6.13 13.14
N ILE A 216 -10.99 -7.19 13.91
CA ILE A 216 -9.91 -7.18 14.90
C ILE A 216 -8.57 -6.76 14.28
N TRP A 217 -8.35 -7.11 13.01
CA TRP A 217 -7.11 -6.78 12.29
C TRP A 217 -6.96 -5.30 11.98
N ASP A 218 -8.07 -4.58 11.82
CA ASP A 218 -8.08 -3.14 11.58
C ASP A 218 -7.84 -2.37 12.87
N HIS A 219 -8.49 -2.81 13.94
CA HIS A 219 -8.23 -2.32 15.29
C HIS A 219 -6.75 -2.50 15.66
N LEU A 220 -6.19 -3.70 15.49
CA LEU A 220 -4.78 -3.98 15.78
C LEU A 220 -3.80 -3.17 14.92
N ASP A 221 -4.15 -2.87 13.67
CA ASP A 221 -3.35 -1.97 12.82
C ASP A 221 -3.35 -0.56 13.39
N LEU A 222 -4.50 -0.04 13.82
CA LEU A 222 -4.62 1.29 14.39
C LEU A 222 -3.90 1.43 15.75
N VAL A 223 -4.04 0.43 16.63
CA VAL A 223 -3.30 0.39 17.91
C VAL A 223 -1.80 0.37 17.66
N SER A 224 -1.32 -0.46 16.72
CA SER A 224 0.10 -0.53 16.36
C SER A 224 0.61 0.77 15.70
N ALA A 225 -0.22 1.46 14.92
CA ALA A 225 0.10 2.75 14.34
C ALA A 225 0.31 3.83 15.41
N PHE A 226 -0.65 3.99 16.33
CA PHE A 226 -0.54 4.93 17.44
C PHE A 226 0.60 4.59 18.40
N ALA A 227 0.72 3.33 18.81
CA ALA A 227 1.77 2.90 19.73
C ALA A 227 3.16 3.12 19.14
N GLY A 228 3.33 2.84 17.84
CA GLY A 228 4.56 3.12 17.10
C GLY A 228 4.87 4.62 17.01
N ALA A 229 3.86 5.46 16.77
CA ALA A 229 4.01 6.92 16.77
C ALA A 229 4.41 7.46 18.14
N PHE A 230 3.74 7.03 19.22
CA PHE A 230 4.07 7.46 20.57
C PHE A 230 5.45 7.01 21.02
N ALA A 231 5.88 5.80 20.67
CA ALA A 231 7.23 5.30 20.96
C ALA A 231 8.32 6.04 20.18
N ALA A 232 7.99 6.59 19.01
CA ALA A 232 8.91 7.30 18.13
C ALA A 232 8.97 8.82 18.40
N ASP A 233 8.07 9.35 19.22
CA ASP A 233 7.98 10.77 19.57
C ASP A 233 8.50 11.04 21.00
N PRO A 234 9.38 12.03 21.22
CA PRO A 234 9.90 12.34 22.55
C PRO A 234 8.83 12.74 23.58
N ASN A 235 7.70 13.28 23.13
CA ASN A 235 6.59 13.71 23.98
C ASN A 235 5.40 12.75 23.90
N HIS A 236 5.57 11.58 23.28
CA HIS A 236 4.49 10.63 23.02
C HIS A 236 3.31 11.27 22.27
N GLU A 237 3.61 12.15 21.32
CA GLU A 237 2.64 12.87 20.49
C GLU A 237 2.52 12.24 19.09
N ALA A 238 1.29 12.20 18.57
CA ALA A 238 1.00 11.73 17.23
C ALA A 238 0.49 12.88 16.35
N ALA A 239 0.60 12.71 15.04
CA ALA A 239 0.02 13.58 14.04
C ALA A 239 -0.54 12.77 12.88
N LEU A 240 -1.57 13.32 12.23
CA LEU A 240 -2.04 12.84 10.95
C LEU A 240 -1.22 13.49 9.84
N LEU A 241 -0.57 12.69 9.01
CA LEU A 241 0.18 13.12 7.83
C LEU A 241 -0.59 12.71 6.59
N ALA A 242 -0.94 13.68 5.73
CA ALA A 242 -1.40 13.41 4.38
C ALA A 242 -0.31 13.76 3.38
N VAL A 243 -0.11 12.91 2.37
CA VAL A 243 0.83 13.15 1.26
C VAL A 243 0.14 12.84 -0.06
N SER A 244 0.41 13.62 -1.09
CA SER A 244 -0.13 13.41 -2.43
C SER A 244 0.92 13.74 -3.48
N ILE A 245 1.04 12.86 -4.49
CA ILE A 245 1.90 13.05 -5.65
C ILE A 245 1.09 13.45 -6.89
N GLY A 246 1.71 14.24 -7.76
CA GLY A 246 1.11 14.68 -9.03
C GLY A 246 2.14 15.17 -10.05
N PRO A 247 1.67 15.62 -11.23
CA PRO A 247 0.28 15.54 -11.72
C PRO A 247 -0.12 14.12 -12.17
N VAL A 248 -1.39 13.74 -11.98
CA VAL A 248 -1.91 12.39 -12.31
C VAL A 248 -2.46 12.31 -13.73
N GLN A 249 -3.44 13.17 -14.05
CA GLN A 249 -4.22 13.03 -15.28
C GLN A 249 -3.40 13.32 -16.54
N SER A 250 -2.62 14.42 -16.54
CA SER A 250 -1.74 14.75 -17.67
C SER A 250 -0.69 13.67 -17.91
N PHE A 251 -0.16 13.07 -16.85
CA PHE A 251 0.83 11.99 -16.94
C PHE A 251 0.26 10.71 -17.55
N ILE A 252 -0.95 10.30 -17.14
CA ILE A 252 -1.62 9.11 -17.68
C ILE A 252 -2.05 9.36 -19.13
N ALA A 253 -2.71 10.51 -19.39
CA ALA A 253 -3.26 10.88 -20.69
C ALA A 253 -2.22 11.06 -21.80
N ALA A 254 -0.95 11.32 -21.44
CA ALA A 254 0.18 11.35 -22.37
C ALA A 254 0.51 9.93 -22.91
N ALA A 255 -0.38 9.36 -23.71
CA ALA A 255 -0.31 7.99 -24.21
C ALA A 255 -0.78 7.95 -25.67
N ARG A 256 -0.07 7.20 -26.53
CA ARG A 256 -0.50 6.93 -27.91
C ARG A 256 -0.96 5.50 -28.12
N LYS A 257 -0.54 4.58 -27.23
CA LYS A 257 -0.94 3.17 -27.21
C LYS A 257 -1.55 2.78 -25.87
N THR A 258 -2.31 1.69 -25.83
CA THR A 258 -2.81 1.09 -24.58
C THR A 258 -1.68 0.69 -23.64
N GLU A 259 -0.55 0.25 -24.19
CA GLU A 259 0.66 -0.02 -23.41
C GLU A 259 1.18 1.23 -22.70
N ASP A 260 1.17 2.39 -23.36
CA ASP A 260 1.55 3.66 -22.71
C ASP A 260 0.56 4.00 -21.59
N LEU A 261 -0.74 3.77 -21.80
CA LEU A 261 -1.76 4.03 -20.78
C LEU A 261 -1.52 3.15 -19.55
N TRP A 262 -1.30 1.85 -19.75
CA TRP A 262 -0.93 0.93 -18.67
C TRP A 262 0.36 1.38 -17.99
N ALA A 263 1.40 1.70 -18.76
CA ALA A 263 2.70 2.10 -18.21
C ALA A 263 2.59 3.37 -17.38
N GLY A 264 1.77 4.34 -17.80
CA GLY A 264 1.52 5.55 -17.03
C GLY A 264 0.81 5.27 -15.70
N SER A 265 -0.27 4.49 -15.73
CA SER A 265 -1.01 4.12 -14.52
C SER A 265 -0.15 3.30 -13.56
N HIS A 266 0.56 2.30 -14.08
CA HIS A 266 1.40 1.41 -13.30
C HIS A 266 2.63 2.12 -12.72
N LEU A 267 3.31 2.97 -13.50
CA LEU A 267 4.43 3.75 -13.01
C LEU A 267 3.99 4.74 -11.93
N LEU A 268 2.80 5.34 -12.05
CA LEU A 268 2.24 6.18 -10.98
C LEU A 268 1.98 5.38 -9.70
N SER A 269 1.42 4.17 -9.81
CA SER A 269 1.26 3.26 -8.67
C SER A 269 2.62 2.88 -8.06
N ARG A 270 3.66 2.68 -8.87
CA ARG A 270 5.04 2.43 -8.39
C ARG A 270 5.62 3.65 -7.67
N LEU A 271 5.44 4.85 -8.22
CA LEU A 271 5.85 6.11 -7.60
C LEU A 271 5.13 6.32 -6.26
N ALA A 272 3.85 5.99 -6.18
CA ALA A 272 3.09 6.05 -4.93
C ALA A 272 3.70 5.13 -3.87
N TRP A 273 4.03 3.88 -4.23
CA TRP A 273 4.73 2.97 -3.32
C TRP A 273 6.10 3.51 -2.89
N GLU A 274 6.92 3.97 -3.83
CA GLU A 274 8.23 4.54 -3.50
C GLU A 274 8.11 5.79 -2.62
N THR A 275 7.02 6.56 -2.75
CA THR A 275 6.73 7.67 -1.83
C THR A 275 6.39 7.15 -0.42
N MET A 276 5.65 6.05 -0.30
CA MET A 276 5.24 5.46 0.99
C MET A 276 6.36 4.68 1.68
N LYS A 277 7.26 4.06 0.91
CA LYS A 277 8.29 3.13 1.39
C LYS A 277 9.17 3.68 2.54
N PRO A 278 9.69 4.92 2.50
CA PRO A 278 10.49 5.46 3.61
C PRO A 278 9.72 5.57 4.94
N LEU A 279 8.40 5.76 4.89
CA LEU A 279 7.54 5.77 6.07
C LEU A 279 7.36 4.34 6.59
N CYS A 280 7.06 3.39 5.71
CA CYS A 280 6.95 1.97 6.05
C CYS A 280 8.24 1.41 6.67
N GLU A 281 9.40 1.85 6.19
CA GLU A 281 10.70 1.51 6.79
C GLU A 281 10.88 2.06 8.20
N ALA A 282 10.37 3.27 8.46
CA ALA A 282 10.55 3.95 9.74
C ALA A 282 9.54 3.54 10.80
N LEU A 283 8.30 3.24 10.41
CA LEU A 283 7.16 3.08 11.32
C LEU A 283 6.32 1.83 11.06
N GLY A 284 6.59 1.08 9.99
CA GLY A 284 5.77 -0.05 9.58
C GLY A 284 4.64 0.34 8.60
N PRO A 285 4.16 -0.60 7.77
CA PRO A 285 3.10 -0.35 6.79
C PRO A 285 1.73 -0.09 7.42
N ASP A 286 1.49 -0.56 8.65
CA ASP A 286 0.29 -0.31 9.45
C ASP A 286 0.13 1.16 9.86
N ALA A 287 1.21 1.96 9.84
CA ALA A 287 1.13 3.40 10.06
C ALA A 287 0.39 4.13 8.93
N ILE A 288 0.23 3.52 7.75
CA ILE A 288 -0.53 4.07 6.63
C ILE A 288 -2.00 3.64 6.75
N LEU A 289 -2.86 4.59 7.10
CA LEU A 289 -4.31 4.39 7.24
C LEU A 289 -5.00 4.24 5.87
N PHE A 290 -4.52 4.99 4.88
CA PHE A 290 -5.00 4.93 3.51
C PHE A 290 -3.83 5.12 2.55
N PRO A 291 -3.69 4.31 1.48
CA PRO A 291 -4.45 3.09 1.18
C PRO A 291 -4.08 1.94 2.12
N ARG A 292 -4.94 0.90 2.20
CA ARG A 292 -4.57 -0.35 2.88
C ARG A 292 -3.46 -1.05 2.10
N LEU A 293 -2.31 -1.24 2.74
CA LEU A 293 -1.13 -1.86 2.12
C LEU A 293 -1.08 -3.39 2.22
N ARG A 294 -1.85 -3.98 3.14
CA ARG A 294 -1.83 -5.43 3.38
C ARG A 294 -2.33 -6.17 2.14
N GLY A 295 -1.55 -7.13 1.66
CA GLY A 295 -1.90 -7.95 0.49
C GLY A 295 -1.61 -7.29 -0.86
N ILE A 296 -1.06 -6.07 -0.90
CA ILE A 296 -0.61 -5.44 -2.15
C ILE A 296 0.70 -6.12 -2.60
N PRO A 297 0.77 -6.74 -3.80
CA PRO A 297 1.93 -7.52 -4.22
C PRO A 297 3.26 -6.75 -4.23
N GLN A 298 3.24 -5.46 -4.57
CA GLN A 298 4.43 -4.62 -4.53
C GLN A 298 5.01 -4.47 -3.11
N VAL A 299 4.14 -4.46 -2.09
CA VAL A 299 4.52 -4.42 -0.67
C VAL A 299 5.06 -5.79 -0.24
N ASP A 300 4.44 -6.88 -0.71
CA ASP A 300 4.92 -8.24 -0.45
C ASP A 300 6.34 -8.47 -1.02
N LEU A 301 6.64 -7.91 -2.20
CA LEU A 301 7.99 -7.95 -2.76
C LEU A 301 9.00 -7.23 -1.86
N TRP A 302 8.66 -6.08 -1.30
CA TRP A 302 9.51 -5.36 -0.34
C TRP A 302 9.71 -6.17 0.95
N LEU A 303 8.63 -6.74 1.50
CA LEU A 303 8.70 -7.59 2.68
C LEU A 303 9.61 -8.80 2.48
N LYS A 304 9.53 -9.46 1.31
CA LYS A 304 10.40 -10.59 0.97
C LYS A 304 11.84 -10.15 0.72
N ASN A 305 12.04 -9.23 -0.23
CA ASN A 305 13.36 -8.98 -0.81
C ASN A 305 14.21 -8.03 0.05
N GLU A 306 13.58 -7.08 0.73
CA GLU A 306 14.28 -6.01 1.46
C GLU A 306 14.14 -6.15 2.97
N CYS A 307 12.97 -6.59 3.48
CA CYS A 307 12.81 -6.89 4.90
C CYS A 307 13.26 -8.31 5.28
N GLY A 308 13.50 -9.18 4.29
CA GLY A 308 14.01 -10.54 4.53
C GLY A 308 13.03 -11.47 5.24
N LEU A 309 11.72 -11.33 4.98
CA LEU A 309 10.74 -12.30 5.45
C LEU A 309 10.88 -13.63 4.68
N PRO A 310 10.61 -14.80 5.31
CA PRO A 310 10.84 -16.11 4.69
C PRO A 310 10.06 -16.31 3.38
N SER A 311 10.76 -16.59 2.28
CA SER A 311 10.18 -16.80 0.94
C SER A 311 9.06 -17.83 0.90
N ALA A 312 9.13 -18.89 1.72
CA ALA A 312 8.11 -19.94 1.80
C ALA A 312 6.71 -19.40 2.17
N ARG A 313 6.63 -18.26 2.87
CA ARG A 313 5.37 -17.62 3.22
C ARG A 313 4.70 -16.95 2.01
N PHE A 314 5.43 -16.65 0.93
CA PHE A 314 4.87 -15.97 -0.25
C PHE A 314 4.51 -16.92 -1.41
N GLN A 315 4.98 -18.17 -1.39
CA GLN A 315 4.84 -19.11 -2.52
C GLN A 315 3.40 -19.45 -2.93
N GLN A 316 2.45 -19.33 -2.00
CA GLN A 316 1.03 -19.61 -2.24
C GLN A 316 0.24 -18.37 -2.71
N LEU A 317 0.87 -17.20 -2.74
CA LEU A 317 0.17 -15.96 -3.05
C LEU A 317 -0.13 -15.83 -4.56
N PRO A 318 -1.18 -15.08 -4.94
CA PRO A 318 -1.62 -14.99 -6.33
C PRO A 318 -0.60 -14.45 -7.32
N TRP A 319 0.44 -13.75 -6.84
CA TRP A 319 1.49 -13.18 -7.69
C TRP A 319 2.69 -14.11 -7.90
N TRP A 320 2.88 -15.14 -7.06
CA TRP A 320 4.08 -15.99 -7.09
C TRP A 320 4.03 -16.99 -8.24
N GLY A 321 5.06 -16.99 -9.09
CA GLY A 321 5.20 -17.95 -10.20
C GLY A 321 4.06 -17.91 -11.23
N LYS A 322 3.27 -16.83 -11.25
CA LYS A 322 2.13 -16.68 -12.17
C LYS A 322 2.43 -15.76 -13.34
N ARG A 323 1.78 -16.06 -14.46
CA ARG A 323 1.89 -15.32 -15.72
C ARG A 323 1.32 -13.90 -15.60
N PRO A 324 1.85 -12.90 -16.33
CA PRO A 324 1.48 -11.50 -16.18
C PRO A 324 -0.01 -11.18 -16.40
N ASP A 325 -0.71 -11.93 -17.24
CA ASP A 325 -2.08 -11.65 -17.71
C ASP A 325 -3.10 -11.48 -16.56
N ALA A 326 -2.93 -12.29 -15.52
CA ALA A 326 -3.76 -12.27 -14.32
C ALA A 326 -2.92 -12.08 -13.05
N ASN A 327 -1.65 -11.71 -13.18
CA ASN A 327 -0.77 -11.50 -12.04
C ASN A 327 -1.00 -10.08 -11.48
N PRO A 328 -1.42 -9.95 -10.21
CA PRO A 328 -1.74 -8.64 -9.63
C PRO A 328 -0.52 -7.72 -9.48
N LEU A 329 0.72 -8.21 -9.68
CA LEU A 329 1.91 -7.36 -9.79
C LEU A 329 1.84 -6.37 -10.96
N PHE A 330 1.11 -6.69 -12.04
CA PHE A 330 0.96 -5.82 -13.21
C PHE A 330 -0.27 -4.92 -13.11
N ALA A 331 -1.00 -4.95 -11.99
CA ALA A 331 -2.12 -4.05 -11.73
C ALA A 331 -1.66 -2.78 -11.00
N ALA A 332 -2.14 -1.62 -11.46
CA ALA A 332 -1.94 -0.36 -10.76
C ALA A 332 -2.90 -0.30 -9.55
N ALA A 333 -2.43 -0.74 -8.39
CA ALA A 333 -3.26 -0.92 -7.20
C ALA A 333 -3.16 0.21 -6.16
N LEU A 334 -2.17 1.10 -6.27
CA LEU A 334 -1.93 2.15 -5.29
C LEU A 334 -2.33 3.55 -5.81
N PRO A 335 -3.13 4.32 -5.04
CA PRO A 335 -3.50 5.69 -5.38
C PRO A 335 -2.32 6.66 -5.23
N ASN A 336 -2.46 7.85 -5.80
CA ASN A 336 -1.47 8.92 -5.75
C ASN A 336 -1.46 9.72 -4.43
N ARG A 337 -2.17 9.25 -3.38
CA ARG A 337 -2.22 9.91 -2.08
C ARG A 337 -2.24 8.86 -0.97
N PHE A 338 -1.68 9.22 0.17
CA PHE A 338 -1.79 8.42 1.39
C PHE A 338 -2.01 9.30 2.62
N VAL A 339 -2.58 8.68 3.66
CA VAL A 339 -2.79 9.25 4.98
C VAL A 339 -2.18 8.30 6.00
N ALA A 340 -1.43 8.83 6.97
CA ALA A 340 -0.69 8.05 7.94
C ALA A 340 -0.71 8.68 9.34
N VAL A 341 -0.58 7.84 10.37
CA VAL A 341 -0.30 8.27 11.74
C VAL A 341 1.21 8.28 11.94
N VAL A 342 1.76 9.41 12.36
CA VAL A 342 3.21 9.61 12.52
C VAL A 342 3.53 10.29 13.85
N PRO A 343 4.75 10.11 14.41
CA PRO A 343 5.23 10.93 15.51
C PRO A 343 5.24 12.42 15.14
N ALA A 344 4.60 13.26 15.95
CA ALA A 344 4.38 14.67 15.62
C ALA A 344 5.70 15.42 15.37
N SER A 345 6.72 15.20 16.20
CA SER A 345 8.04 15.83 16.11
C SER A 345 8.83 15.45 14.84
N ARG A 346 8.47 14.36 14.15
CA ARG A 346 9.19 13.88 12.94
C ARG A 346 8.34 13.96 11.68
N ALA A 347 7.09 14.41 11.75
CA ALA A 347 6.15 14.38 10.64
C ALA A 347 6.69 15.08 9.37
N GLU A 348 7.22 16.30 9.52
CA GLU A 348 7.84 17.04 8.41
C GLU A 348 9.07 16.32 7.84
N LYS A 349 9.96 15.81 8.71
CA LYS A 349 11.16 15.08 8.30
C LYS A 349 10.80 13.83 7.49
N ILE A 350 9.76 13.10 7.91
CA ILE A 350 9.25 11.93 7.18
C ILE A 350 8.69 12.34 5.83
N ALA A 351 7.84 13.38 5.77
CA ALA A 351 7.26 13.86 4.52
C ALA A 351 8.33 14.29 3.50
N ARG A 352 9.37 15.01 3.96
CA ARG A 352 10.52 15.39 3.12
C ARG A 352 11.32 14.17 2.67
N LYS A 353 11.57 13.20 3.55
CA LYS A 353 12.24 11.94 3.19
C LYS A 353 11.46 11.17 2.11
N CYS A 354 10.13 11.10 2.22
CA CYS A 354 9.26 10.51 1.21
C CYS A 354 9.39 11.20 -0.16
N ARG A 355 9.36 12.55 -0.18
CA ARG A 355 9.57 13.34 -1.40
C ARG A 355 10.94 13.10 -2.02
N ASP A 356 11.99 13.21 -1.21
CA ASP A 356 13.36 13.15 -1.71
C ASP A 356 13.67 11.74 -2.24
N HIS A 357 13.16 10.70 -1.57
CA HIS A 357 13.29 9.31 -2.00
C HIS A 357 12.62 9.06 -3.35
N VAL A 358 11.35 9.46 -3.55
CA VAL A 358 10.66 9.20 -4.82
C VAL A 358 11.30 9.95 -5.99
N ARG A 359 11.77 11.19 -5.77
CA ARG A 359 12.50 11.98 -6.78
C ARG A 359 13.84 11.33 -7.13
N GLN A 360 14.59 10.89 -6.12
CA GLN A 360 15.86 10.19 -6.33
C GLN A 360 15.67 8.86 -7.06
N TRP A 361 14.68 8.07 -6.66
CA TRP A 361 14.35 6.81 -7.32
C TRP A 361 13.98 7.02 -8.78
N LEU A 362 13.15 8.02 -9.08
CA LEU A 362 12.77 8.32 -10.47
C LEU A 362 13.95 8.84 -11.28
N LEU A 363 14.81 9.66 -10.69
CA LEU A 363 16.03 10.12 -11.34
C LEU A 363 16.93 8.94 -11.70
N GLU A 364 17.16 8.01 -10.78
CA GLU A 364 17.93 6.79 -11.05
C GLU A 364 17.29 5.94 -12.15
N LEU A 365 15.97 5.82 -12.14
CA LEU A 365 15.21 5.15 -13.20
C LEU A 365 15.42 5.85 -14.56
N GLY A 366 15.34 7.18 -14.60
CA GLY A 366 15.56 7.99 -15.80
C GLY A 366 16.98 7.90 -16.33
N LEU A 367 17.99 7.88 -15.46
CA LEU A 367 19.37 7.68 -15.86
C LEU A 367 19.59 6.27 -16.41
N LYS A 368 18.98 5.24 -15.80
CA LYS A 368 18.98 3.85 -16.31
C LYS A 368 18.25 3.74 -17.66
N THR A 369 17.19 4.52 -17.88
CA THR A 369 16.53 4.64 -19.19
C THR A 369 17.49 5.25 -20.22
N ALA A 370 18.19 6.33 -19.89
CA ALA A 370 19.18 6.93 -20.78
C ALA A 370 20.35 5.99 -21.10
N ASP A 371 20.84 5.23 -20.11
CA ASP A 371 21.87 4.20 -20.29
C ASP A 371 21.45 3.22 -21.39
N ARG A 372 20.24 2.66 -21.30
CA ARG A 372 19.70 1.72 -22.29
C ARG A 372 19.52 2.31 -23.66
N LEU A 373 19.04 3.55 -23.75
CA LEU A 373 18.86 4.23 -25.04
C LEU A 373 20.20 4.46 -25.75
N LEU A 374 21.22 4.88 -25.01
CA LEU A 374 22.56 5.12 -25.55
C LEU A 374 23.26 3.80 -25.92
N GLU A 375 23.12 2.75 -25.11
CA GLU A 375 23.62 1.40 -25.40
C GLU A 375 23.00 0.85 -26.68
N GLU A 376 21.67 0.86 -26.76
CA GLU A 376 20.97 0.38 -27.95
C GLU A 376 21.28 1.25 -29.16
N ALA A 377 21.53 2.55 -29.02
CA ALA A 377 21.98 3.38 -30.14
C ALA A 377 23.45 3.14 -30.55
N GLY A 378 24.23 2.38 -29.78
CA GLY A 378 25.67 2.19 -30.02
C GLY A 378 26.50 3.43 -29.73
N LEU A 379 25.98 4.32 -28.87
CA LEU A 379 26.62 5.56 -28.43
C LEU A 379 27.29 5.42 -27.06
N ARG A 380 27.09 4.27 -26.40
CA ARG A 380 27.72 3.88 -25.13
C ARG A 380 27.90 2.37 -25.11
N GLU A 381 29.02 1.91 -24.55
CA GLU A 381 29.25 0.48 -24.32
C GLU A 381 28.41 -0.04 -23.13
N PRO A 382 27.84 -1.25 -23.22
CA PRO A 382 27.07 -1.85 -22.12
C PRO A 382 27.86 -1.91 -20.82
N GLY A 383 27.27 -1.37 -19.74
CA GLY A 383 27.88 -1.38 -18.41
C GLY A 383 29.02 -0.37 -18.19
N ALA A 384 29.35 0.48 -19.17
CA ALA A 384 30.33 1.54 -19.00
C ALA A 384 29.89 2.57 -17.93
N ALA A 385 30.82 3.25 -17.27
CA ALA A 385 30.46 4.36 -16.39
C ALA A 385 29.70 5.45 -17.17
N ARG A 386 28.79 6.18 -16.50
CA ARG A 386 28.07 7.30 -17.12
C ARG A 386 29.04 8.44 -17.36
N ASP A 387 29.10 8.92 -18.60
CA ASP A 387 29.76 10.18 -18.92
C ASP A 387 28.81 11.33 -18.56
N GLU A 388 28.98 11.91 -17.37
CA GLU A 388 28.15 13.04 -16.90
C GLU A 388 28.26 14.30 -17.79
N SER A 389 29.22 14.34 -18.73
CA SER A 389 29.30 15.41 -19.72
C SER A 389 28.32 15.23 -20.89
N ALA A 390 27.78 14.03 -21.11
CA ALA A 390 26.85 13.75 -22.20
C ALA A 390 25.50 14.45 -21.99
N ASP A 391 24.96 15.01 -23.08
CA ASP A 391 23.76 15.86 -23.04
C ASP A 391 22.52 15.10 -22.54
N ALA A 392 22.35 13.83 -22.90
CA ALA A 392 21.21 13.02 -22.49
C ALA A 392 21.08 12.94 -20.96
N TYR A 393 22.17 12.75 -20.23
CA TYR A 393 22.14 12.67 -18.76
C TYR A 393 21.85 14.03 -18.12
N LYS A 394 22.44 15.12 -18.66
CA LYS A 394 22.13 16.49 -18.22
C LYS A 394 20.65 16.83 -18.42
N GLN A 395 20.08 16.41 -19.56
CA GLN A 395 18.67 16.59 -19.84
C GLN A 395 17.78 15.78 -18.90
N VAL A 396 18.10 14.51 -18.64
CA VAL A 396 17.35 13.68 -17.66
C VAL A 396 17.33 14.34 -16.28
N ARG A 397 18.49 14.76 -15.76
CA ARG A 397 18.59 15.41 -14.45
C ARG A 397 17.73 16.67 -14.38
N ARG A 398 17.84 17.54 -15.39
CA ARG A 398 17.07 18.79 -15.46
C ARG A 398 15.56 18.54 -15.61
N GLN A 399 15.17 17.64 -16.51
CA GLN A 399 13.75 17.39 -16.82
C GLN A 399 13.00 16.69 -15.69
N LEU A 400 13.69 15.95 -14.82
CA LEU A 400 13.09 15.21 -13.71
C LEU A 400 13.26 15.88 -12.33
N GLU A 401 14.01 16.98 -12.24
CA GLU A 401 14.40 17.64 -10.97
C GLU A 401 13.22 17.85 -10.01
N ASP A 402 12.09 18.33 -10.54
CA ASP A 402 10.91 18.64 -9.74
C ASP A 402 9.76 17.64 -9.87
N PHE A 403 9.94 16.56 -10.63
CA PHE A 403 8.92 15.54 -10.81
C PHE A 403 9.22 14.29 -9.94
N PRO A 404 8.23 13.69 -9.27
CA PRO A 404 6.86 14.18 -9.14
C PRO A 404 6.75 15.40 -8.22
N GLU A 405 5.67 16.17 -8.41
CA GLU A 405 5.22 17.12 -7.40
C GLU A 405 4.76 16.34 -6.17
N VAL A 406 5.22 16.74 -4.99
CA VAL A 406 4.85 16.08 -3.73
C VAL A 406 4.34 17.14 -2.77
N HIS A 407 3.05 17.07 -2.46
CA HIS A 407 2.38 17.92 -1.48
C HIS A 407 2.11 17.12 -0.20
N TRP A 408 2.25 17.78 0.94
CA TRP A 408 1.97 17.15 2.23
C TRP A 408 1.33 18.15 3.21
N ALA A 409 0.59 17.63 4.17
CA ALA A 409 -0.03 18.37 5.25
C ALA A 409 0.03 17.56 6.54
N VAL A 410 0.20 18.25 7.68
CA VAL A 410 0.33 17.63 9.00
C VAL A 410 -0.64 18.29 9.95
N THR A 411 -1.42 17.46 10.65
CA THR A 411 -2.31 17.90 11.73
C THR A 411 -1.96 17.16 13.01
N PRO A 412 -1.32 17.81 13.99
CA PRO A 412 -0.96 17.16 15.25
C PRO A 412 -2.18 16.95 16.15
N PHE A 413 -2.25 15.79 16.82
CA PHE A 413 -3.33 15.50 17.78
C PHE A 413 -3.27 16.41 19.02
N SER A 414 -2.12 17.04 19.27
CA SER A 414 -1.91 18.03 20.34
C SER A 414 -2.74 19.32 20.18
N LEU A 415 -3.51 19.47 19.10
CA LEU A 415 -4.54 20.51 18.97
C LEU A 415 -5.79 20.21 19.82
N ALA A 416 -5.98 18.96 20.27
CA ALA A 416 -7.05 18.58 21.19
C ALA A 416 -6.48 17.82 22.40
N ARG A 417 -5.84 18.54 23.32
CA ARG A 417 -5.11 17.92 24.44
C ARG A 417 -6.07 17.41 25.51
N PRO A 418 -5.84 16.20 26.05
CA PRO A 418 -6.52 15.78 27.27
C PRO A 418 -6.01 16.60 28.46
N ARG A 419 -6.90 17.18 29.25
CA ARG A 419 -6.55 17.82 30.53
C ARG A 419 -6.25 16.79 31.61
N ASN A 420 -6.85 15.61 31.50
CA ASN A 420 -6.51 14.46 32.32
C ASN A 420 -5.50 13.57 31.59
N GLU A 421 -4.20 13.78 31.83
CA GLU A 421 -3.13 13.03 31.16
C GLU A 421 -3.11 11.54 31.51
N GLU A 422 -3.46 11.16 32.73
CA GLU A 422 -3.43 9.76 33.18
C GLU A 422 -4.48 8.92 32.44
N LYS A 423 -5.69 9.48 32.28
CA LYS A 423 -6.83 8.78 31.66
C LYS A 423 -7.05 9.15 30.19
N GLN A 424 -6.32 10.16 29.70
CA GLN A 424 -6.46 10.71 28.35
C GLN A 424 -7.86 11.28 28.07
N THR A 425 -8.49 11.90 29.07
CA THR A 425 -9.86 12.45 28.99
C THR A 425 -9.91 13.97 29.23
N ASP A 426 -11.12 14.55 29.23
CA ASP A 426 -11.39 16.00 29.39
C ASP A 426 -10.65 16.84 28.33
N LEU A 427 -11.11 16.72 27.09
CA LEU A 427 -10.44 17.29 25.92
C LEU A 427 -10.60 18.82 25.85
N ASP A 428 -9.49 19.53 25.72
CA ASP A 428 -9.48 20.93 25.30
C ASP A 428 -9.44 21.02 23.77
N THR A 429 -10.59 21.31 23.16
CA THR A 429 -10.73 21.43 21.69
C THR A 429 -10.53 22.85 21.15
N GLY A 430 -10.24 23.82 22.02
CA GLY A 430 -10.06 25.22 21.63
C GLY A 430 -9.02 25.43 20.51
N PRO A 431 -7.79 24.90 20.65
CA PRO A 431 -6.77 25.04 19.61
C PRO A 431 -7.14 24.38 18.28
N LEU A 432 -7.87 23.26 18.32
CA LEU A 432 -8.39 22.60 17.12
C LEU A 432 -9.44 23.48 16.43
N ALA A 433 -10.39 24.05 17.19
CA ALA A 433 -11.38 24.97 16.65
C ALA A 433 -10.74 26.21 16.03
N ASP A 434 -9.72 26.79 16.68
CA ASP A 434 -8.95 27.92 16.18
C ASP A 434 -8.22 27.59 14.86
N ALA A 435 -7.66 26.38 14.75
CA ALA A 435 -7.00 25.91 13.52
C ALA A 435 -7.99 25.66 12.36
N MET A 436 -9.23 25.29 12.69
CA MET A 436 -10.29 25.07 11.70
C MET A 436 -10.92 26.39 11.22
N GLU A 437 -11.07 27.39 12.08
CA GLU A 437 -11.78 28.65 11.83
C GLU A 437 -11.44 29.31 10.46
N PRO A 438 -10.17 29.43 10.02
CA PRO A 438 -9.85 30.05 8.73
C PRO A 438 -10.48 29.37 7.52
N PHE A 439 -10.79 28.08 7.61
CA PHE A 439 -11.38 27.31 6.52
C PHE A 439 -12.90 27.26 6.53
N PHE A 440 -13.53 27.49 7.68
CA PHE A 440 -14.99 27.43 7.84
C PHE A 440 -15.64 28.80 8.08
N GLY A 441 -14.87 29.81 8.49
CA GLY A 441 -15.38 31.13 8.86
C GLY A 441 -16.03 31.21 10.24
N ALA A 442 -15.96 30.13 11.05
CA ALA A 442 -16.45 30.08 12.42
C ALA A 442 -15.71 28.98 13.22
N LYS A 443 -15.64 29.14 14.54
CA LYS A 443 -15.03 28.16 15.47
C LYS A 443 -15.89 26.91 15.67
N GLU A 444 -17.21 27.07 15.74
CA GLU A 444 -18.15 25.95 15.74
C GLU A 444 -18.44 25.51 14.30
N ALA A 445 -17.61 24.66 13.74
CA ALA A 445 -17.77 24.17 12.38
C ALA A 445 -17.32 22.71 12.19
N GLY A 446 -17.65 22.13 11.02
CA GLY A 446 -17.30 20.75 10.68
C GLY A 446 -17.85 19.74 11.69
N PHE A 447 -17.04 18.73 12.02
CA PHE A 447 -17.40 17.74 13.05
C PHE A 447 -17.68 18.35 14.43
N LEU A 448 -16.98 19.43 14.83
CA LEU A 448 -17.17 20.08 16.14
C LEU A 448 -18.54 20.76 16.28
N ALA A 449 -19.20 21.10 15.16
CA ALA A 449 -20.58 21.61 15.17
C ALA A 449 -21.65 20.51 15.09
N SER A 450 -21.25 19.26 14.86
CA SER A 450 -22.18 18.16 14.57
C SER A 450 -23.04 17.77 15.79
N PRO A 451 -24.27 17.27 15.58
CA PRO A 451 -25.08 16.70 16.65
C PRO A 451 -24.36 15.56 17.41
N ALA A 452 -23.54 14.77 16.70
CA ALA A 452 -22.77 13.69 17.30
C ALA A 452 -21.76 14.22 18.33
N TRP A 453 -20.94 15.21 17.97
CA TRP A 453 -19.97 15.79 18.90
C TRP A 453 -20.65 16.45 20.11
N LYS A 454 -21.81 17.09 19.92
CA LYS A 454 -22.58 17.70 21.03
C LYS A 454 -22.94 16.70 22.12
N VAL A 455 -23.16 15.44 21.75
CA VAL A 455 -23.43 14.33 22.68
C VAL A 455 -22.13 13.74 23.22
N LEU A 456 -21.16 13.47 22.35
CA LEU A 456 -19.92 12.76 22.70
C LEU A 456 -18.94 13.59 23.54
N GLN A 457 -19.04 14.92 23.50
CA GLN A 457 -18.08 15.81 24.19
C GLN A 457 -18.20 15.81 25.73
N ASN A 458 -19.30 15.29 26.29
CA ASN A 458 -19.56 15.33 27.72
C ASN A 458 -19.62 13.93 28.33
N ARG A 459 -19.22 13.82 29.61
CA ARG A 459 -19.54 12.63 30.41
C ARG A 459 -21.06 12.57 30.60
N ILE A 460 -21.68 11.47 30.18
CA ILE A 460 -23.09 11.20 30.43
C ILE A 460 -23.17 10.24 31.62
N ALA A 461 -23.64 10.73 32.77
CA ALA A 461 -23.84 9.92 33.97
C ALA A 461 -25.34 9.80 34.27
N TRP A 462 -25.81 8.58 34.51
CA TRP A 462 -27.20 8.33 34.93
C TRP A 462 -27.36 8.23 36.44
N PRO A 463 -28.58 8.48 36.94
CA PRO A 463 -28.90 8.37 38.37
C PRO A 463 -28.68 6.98 38.98
N ASP A 464 -28.63 5.93 38.18
CA ASP A 464 -28.45 4.53 38.58
C ASP A 464 -26.98 4.10 38.73
N GLY A 465 -26.03 5.04 38.56
CA GLY A 465 -24.60 4.77 38.66
C GLY A 465 -23.96 4.31 37.36
N MET A 466 -24.71 4.21 36.25
CA MET A 466 -24.13 4.03 34.92
C MET A 466 -23.51 5.32 34.40
N ALA A 467 -22.38 5.22 33.69
CA ALA A 467 -21.79 6.37 33.01
C ALA A 467 -21.18 5.98 31.67
N PHE A 468 -21.24 6.89 30.69
CA PHE A 468 -20.42 6.82 29.49
C PHE A 468 -19.01 7.31 29.82
N PHE A 469 -18.03 6.78 29.11
CA PHE A 469 -16.66 7.27 29.18
C PHE A 469 -16.58 8.73 28.73
N GLU A 470 -15.68 9.47 29.36
CA GLU A 470 -15.27 10.77 28.85
C GLU A 470 -14.52 10.57 27.53
N PRO A 471 -14.71 11.48 26.55
CA PRO A 471 -14.04 11.36 25.26
C PRO A 471 -12.53 11.49 25.41
N ASN A 472 -11.81 10.72 24.59
CA ASN A 472 -10.36 10.86 24.40
C ASN A 472 -10.06 11.33 22.97
N PRO A 473 -8.81 11.68 22.63
CA PRO A 473 -8.47 12.27 21.33
C PRO A 473 -8.86 11.43 20.10
N GLY A 474 -9.03 10.11 20.26
CA GLY A 474 -9.47 9.23 19.17
C GLY A 474 -10.84 9.60 18.58
N VAL A 475 -11.79 10.04 19.43
CA VAL A 475 -13.15 10.46 19.01
C VAL A 475 -13.11 11.61 18.01
N LEU A 476 -12.05 12.42 18.04
CA LEU A 476 -11.89 13.61 17.21
C LEU A 476 -11.24 13.33 15.85
N TYR A 477 -10.97 12.06 15.49
CA TYR A 477 -10.42 11.70 14.18
C TYR A 477 -11.15 12.37 12.99
N PRO A 478 -12.50 12.45 12.94
CA PRO A 478 -13.19 13.14 11.85
C PRO A 478 -12.81 14.63 11.74
N ALA A 479 -12.64 15.34 12.86
CA ALA A 479 -12.23 16.74 12.86
C ALA A 479 -10.77 16.91 12.40
N PHE A 480 -9.88 16.04 12.87
CA PHE A 480 -8.47 16.04 12.45
C PHE A 480 -8.31 15.74 10.96
N TYR A 481 -9.07 14.77 10.45
CA TYR A 481 -9.08 14.41 9.03
C TYR A 481 -9.62 15.56 8.18
N GLU A 482 -10.73 16.19 8.57
CA GLU A 482 -11.32 17.31 7.84
C GLU A 482 -10.36 18.52 7.76
N LEU A 483 -9.69 18.85 8.88
CA LEU A 483 -8.66 19.90 8.89
C LEU A 483 -7.48 19.53 7.98
N ASN A 484 -7.02 18.28 8.02
CA ASN A 484 -5.90 17.82 7.19
C ASN A 484 -6.22 17.91 5.69
N GLU A 485 -7.43 17.51 5.27
CA GLU A 485 -7.85 17.62 3.86
C GLU A 485 -7.87 19.07 3.36
N ARG A 486 -8.31 20.01 4.20
CA ARG A 486 -8.35 21.44 3.86
C ARG A 486 -6.94 22.05 3.79
N LEU A 487 -6.06 21.65 4.71
CA LEU A 487 -4.64 22.02 4.66
C LEU A 487 -3.97 21.45 3.40
N MET A 488 -4.23 20.19 3.06
CA MET A 488 -3.72 19.57 1.84
C MET A 488 -4.20 20.28 0.57
N ALA A 489 -5.48 20.65 0.50
CA ALA A 489 -6.02 21.43 -0.62
C ALA A 489 -5.32 22.79 -0.76
N SER A 490 -5.03 23.44 0.37
CA SER A 490 -4.30 24.71 0.42
C SER A 490 -2.83 24.54 0.00
N ALA A 491 -2.17 23.46 0.44
CA ALA A 491 -0.80 23.15 0.02
C ALA A 491 -0.69 22.91 -1.49
N LYS A 492 -1.72 22.31 -2.11
CA LYS A 492 -1.80 22.12 -3.57
C LYS A 492 -2.06 23.41 -4.34
N SER A 493 -2.80 24.37 -3.76
CA SER A 493 -3.11 25.63 -4.43
C SER A 493 -1.92 26.57 -4.56
N LEU A 494 -0.89 26.40 -3.72
CA LEU A 494 0.35 27.18 -3.78
C LEU A 494 1.14 26.99 -5.09
N ARG A 495 0.94 25.88 -5.81
CA ARG A 495 1.57 25.56 -7.11
C ARG A 495 3.05 26.01 -7.19
N PRO A 496 3.94 25.50 -6.32
CA PRO A 496 5.35 25.83 -6.41
C PRO A 496 5.90 25.30 -7.75
N PHE A 497 6.23 26.20 -8.67
CA PHE A 497 6.77 25.86 -9.99
C PHE A 497 8.09 26.60 -10.24
N ALA A 498 9.10 25.86 -10.67
CA ALA A 498 10.33 26.41 -11.22
C ALA A 498 10.29 26.34 -12.75
N GLN A 499 10.52 27.47 -13.42
CA GLN A 499 10.55 27.49 -14.88
C GLN A 499 11.84 26.85 -15.40
N THR A 500 11.70 25.72 -16.08
CA THR A 500 12.80 25.05 -16.78
C THR A 500 12.91 25.54 -18.24
N ARG A 501 14.16 25.73 -18.69
CA ARG A 501 14.45 26.11 -20.08
C ARG A 501 14.58 24.85 -20.94
N GLU A 502 13.82 24.83 -22.03
CA GLU A 502 13.84 23.77 -23.04
C GLU A 502 14.09 24.39 -24.43
N GLU A 503 14.90 23.76 -25.28
CA GLU A 503 15.36 24.28 -26.56
C GLU A 503 14.97 23.37 -27.74
N GLY A 504 14.94 23.94 -28.94
CA GLY A 504 14.64 23.19 -30.16
C GLY A 504 13.25 22.55 -30.18
N TRP A 505 13.15 21.39 -30.84
CA TRP A 505 11.89 20.67 -31.03
C TRP A 505 11.47 19.88 -29.80
N ARG A 506 10.16 19.84 -29.56
CA ARG A 506 9.57 19.19 -28.37
C ARG A 506 9.35 17.69 -28.55
N CYS A 507 9.25 17.02 -27.41
CA CYS A 507 8.89 15.63 -27.30
C CYS A 507 7.63 15.34 -28.13
N THR A 508 7.66 14.30 -28.94
CA THR A 508 6.53 13.92 -29.79
C THR A 508 5.33 13.41 -29.01
N LEU A 509 5.52 12.90 -27.79
CA LEU A 509 4.43 12.36 -26.98
C LEU A 509 3.70 13.45 -26.19
N THR A 510 4.43 14.31 -25.47
CA THR A 510 3.84 15.31 -24.58
C THR A 510 3.85 16.73 -25.15
N GLY A 511 4.83 17.06 -26.00
CA GLY A 511 5.04 18.44 -26.46
C GLY A 511 5.63 19.39 -25.41
N GLU A 512 5.95 18.90 -24.21
CA GLU A 512 6.33 19.76 -23.06
C GLU A 512 7.85 20.00 -22.99
N THR A 513 8.65 18.93 -23.00
CA THR A 513 10.11 19.03 -22.89
C THR A 513 10.79 18.91 -24.25
N GLU A 514 12.04 19.35 -24.36
CA GLU A 514 12.90 18.92 -25.46
C GLU A 514 13.15 17.40 -25.36
N TRP A 515 13.46 16.76 -26.49
CA TRP A 515 13.78 15.34 -26.48
C TRP A 515 15.18 15.07 -25.92
N LEU A 516 15.43 13.84 -25.47
CA LEU A 516 16.77 13.41 -25.13
C LEU A 516 17.64 13.35 -26.38
N THR A 517 18.87 13.87 -26.31
CA THR A 517 19.84 13.87 -27.40
C THR A 517 21.24 13.51 -26.93
N HIS A 518 22.04 12.94 -27.81
CA HIS A 518 23.48 12.74 -27.58
C HIS A 518 24.32 13.94 -28.05
N ASP A 519 23.72 14.87 -28.80
CA ASP A 519 24.33 16.10 -29.30
C ASP A 519 23.26 17.21 -29.36
N ARG A 520 23.49 18.36 -28.70
CA ARG A 520 22.56 19.50 -28.67
C ARG A 520 22.28 20.10 -30.04
N THR A 521 23.21 20.03 -30.99
CA THR A 521 23.00 20.61 -32.33
C THR A 521 21.81 19.95 -33.04
N LEU A 522 21.55 18.67 -32.74
CA LEU A 522 20.43 17.90 -33.27
C LEU A 522 19.06 18.41 -32.81
N LEU A 523 18.98 19.17 -31.71
CA LEU A 523 17.73 19.76 -31.22
C LEU A 523 17.12 20.75 -32.23
N SER A 524 17.93 21.34 -33.11
CA SER A 524 17.47 22.30 -34.13
C SER A 524 17.07 21.63 -35.46
N VAL A 525 17.47 20.38 -35.71
CA VAL A 525 17.23 19.70 -36.99
C VAL A 525 15.73 19.50 -37.18
N PRO A 526 15.11 19.92 -38.30
CA PRO A 526 13.66 19.79 -38.55
C PRO A 526 13.23 18.35 -38.84
N ARG A 527 11.93 18.04 -38.64
CA ARG A 527 11.39 16.66 -38.74
C ARG A 527 11.77 15.93 -40.03
N GLY A 528 11.70 16.61 -41.18
CA GLY A 528 12.00 16.02 -42.49
C GLY A 528 13.46 15.64 -42.71
N GLN A 529 14.38 16.14 -41.88
CA GLN A 529 15.82 15.89 -42.00
C GLN A 529 16.34 14.85 -40.99
N ARG A 530 15.45 14.21 -40.22
CA ARG A 530 15.84 13.23 -39.19
C ARG A 530 15.58 11.83 -39.70
N LEU A 531 16.52 11.27 -40.44
CA LEU A 531 16.41 9.93 -41.00
C LEU A 531 17.62 9.11 -40.61
N SER A 532 17.38 7.83 -40.32
CA SER A 532 18.44 6.85 -40.21
C SER A 532 19.07 6.56 -41.58
N ARG A 533 20.35 6.18 -41.62
CA ARG A 533 20.98 5.64 -42.83
C ARG A 533 20.30 4.39 -43.38
N SER A 534 19.54 3.68 -42.57
CA SER A 534 18.75 2.52 -42.99
C SER A 534 17.49 2.92 -43.79
N ASP A 535 17.06 4.19 -43.72
CA ASP A 535 15.90 4.67 -44.45
C ASP A 535 16.26 4.88 -45.93
N ALA A 536 15.45 4.31 -46.84
CA ALA A 536 15.68 4.40 -48.28
C ALA A 536 15.72 5.85 -48.82
N ARG A 537 15.15 6.81 -48.07
CA ARG A 537 15.13 8.24 -48.43
C ARG A 537 16.36 8.98 -47.90
N PHE A 538 17.23 8.33 -47.13
CA PHE A 538 18.40 8.97 -46.54
C PHE A 538 19.32 9.53 -47.64
N ARG A 539 19.73 10.78 -47.45
CA ARG A 539 20.66 11.51 -48.31
C ARG A 539 21.74 12.13 -47.44
N GLN A 540 22.99 11.74 -47.68
CA GLN A 540 24.15 12.27 -46.96
C GLN A 540 24.23 13.79 -47.13
N GLY A 541 24.45 14.51 -46.03
CA GLY A 541 24.50 15.99 -46.00
C GLY A 541 23.14 16.69 -45.93
N GLN A 542 22.02 15.97 -46.11
CA GLN A 542 20.67 16.51 -45.91
C GLN A 542 19.96 15.94 -44.69
N HIS A 543 20.35 14.73 -44.27
CA HIS A 543 19.72 14.03 -43.16
C HIS A 543 20.72 13.74 -42.05
N HIS A 544 20.20 13.71 -40.82
CA HIS A 544 20.93 13.52 -39.59
C HIS A 544 20.35 12.35 -38.82
N GLU A 545 21.24 11.49 -38.33
CA GLU A 545 20.88 10.43 -37.38
C GLU A 545 20.81 11.04 -35.98
N THR A 546 19.76 10.70 -35.25
CA THR A 546 19.58 11.11 -33.86
C THR A 546 19.62 9.87 -32.96
N LEU A 547 19.68 10.09 -31.65
CA LEU A 547 19.49 9.02 -30.66
C LEU A 547 18.26 8.17 -31.01
N TRP A 548 17.16 8.84 -31.34
CA TRP A 548 15.87 8.21 -31.58
C TRP A 548 15.76 7.52 -32.93
N THR A 549 16.49 7.95 -33.97
CA THR A 549 16.52 7.20 -35.23
C THR A 549 17.25 5.87 -35.06
N HIS A 550 18.35 5.84 -34.28
CA HIS A 550 19.04 4.60 -33.97
C HIS A 550 18.19 3.65 -33.12
N VAL A 551 17.52 4.18 -32.08
CA VAL A 551 16.62 3.40 -31.23
C VAL A 551 15.44 2.86 -32.04
N ALA A 552 14.84 3.66 -32.92
CA ALA A 552 13.70 3.21 -33.74
C ALA A 552 14.08 2.07 -34.71
N ASP A 553 15.31 2.03 -35.19
CA ASP A 553 15.80 0.96 -36.07
C ASP A 553 16.09 -0.34 -35.33
N ARG A 554 16.73 -0.25 -34.15
CA ARG A 554 17.18 -1.43 -33.40
C ARG A 554 16.12 -1.96 -32.45
N ARG A 555 15.31 -1.06 -31.86
CA ARG A 555 14.23 -1.36 -30.91
C ARG A 555 12.95 -0.57 -31.25
N PRO A 556 12.21 -0.93 -32.32
CA PRO A 556 10.94 -0.28 -32.70
C PRO A 556 9.88 -0.28 -31.57
N ALA A 557 10.00 -1.26 -30.67
CA ALA A 557 9.30 -1.38 -29.42
C ALA A 557 9.37 -0.15 -28.51
N TRP A 558 10.54 0.51 -28.48
CA TRP A 558 10.85 1.64 -27.60
C TRP A 558 10.65 2.98 -28.27
N ALA A 559 10.77 3.08 -29.59
CA ALA A 559 10.45 4.29 -30.33
C ALA A 559 10.00 3.95 -31.75
N ARG A 560 8.92 4.56 -32.21
CA ARG A 560 8.50 4.45 -33.62
C ARG A 560 9.39 5.33 -34.50
N LYS A 561 9.39 5.05 -35.81
CA LYS A 561 10.05 5.91 -36.79
C LYS A 561 9.52 7.35 -36.68
N GLY A 562 10.45 8.30 -36.52
CA GLY A 562 10.15 9.73 -36.37
C GLY A 562 9.71 10.15 -34.96
N GLU A 563 9.57 9.23 -34.02
CA GLU A 563 9.27 9.52 -32.62
C GLU A 563 10.53 9.97 -31.88
N HIS A 564 10.41 10.98 -31.01
CA HIS A 564 11.53 11.48 -30.21
C HIS A 564 11.00 11.93 -28.84
N LEU A 565 11.58 11.38 -27.78
CA LEU A 565 10.99 11.46 -26.44
C LEU A 565 11.86 12.26 -25.48
N GLY A 566 11.22 12.98 -24.54
CA GLY A 566 11.88 13.52 -23.35
C GLY A 566 12.08 12.44 -22.28
N ALA A 567 12.65 12.80 -21.14
CA ALA A 567 12.99 11.87 -20.07
C ALA A 567 11.79 11.06 -19.57
N LEU A 568 10.72 11.74 -19.12
CA LEU A 568 9.56 11.07 -18.53
C LEU A 568 8.79 10.20 -19.55
N PRO A 569 8.51 10.66 -20.78
CA PRO A 569 7.99 9.80 -21.85
C PRO A 569 8.88 8.60 -22.18
N ALA A 570 10.21 8.77 -22.18
CA ALA A 570 11.14 7.67 -22.41
C ALA A 570 11.08 6.61 -21.30
N ILE A 571 11.03 7.04 -20.03
CA ILE A 571 10.82 6.13 -18.88
C ILE A 571 9.53 5.35 -19.08
N LYS A 572 8.42 6.04 -19.36
CA LYS A 572 7.11 5.42 -19.57
C LYS A 572 7.14 4.38 -20.69
N ARG A 573 7.90 4.64 -21.75
CA ARG A 573 8.03 3.75 -22.91
C ARG A 573 8.86 2.49 -22.64
N LEU A 574 9.87 2.59 -21.77
CA LEU A 574 10.72 1.47 -21.37
C LEU A 574 10.18 0.73 -20.12
N TRP A 575 9.26 1.34 -19.38
CA TRP A 575 8.68 0.79 -18.15
C TRP A 575 8.15 -0.65 -18.29
N PRO A 576 7.42 -1.04 -19.36
CA PRO A 576 6.94 -2.42 -19.50
C PRO A 576 8.05 -3.48 -19.58
N THR A 577 9.21 -3.13 -20.12
CA THR A 577 10.39 -4.00 -20.16
C THR A 577 11.12 -3.97 -18.82
N MET A 578 11.37 -2.78 -18.28
CA MET A 578 12.12 -2.62 -17.03
C MET A 578 11.42 -3.27 -15.84
N PHE A 579 10.09 -3.15 -15.76
CA PHE A 579 9.32 -3.77 -14.70
C PHE A 579 9.25 -5.29 -14.84
N ALA A 580 9.06 -5.81 -16.05
CA ALA A 580 9.08 -7.26 -16.31
C ALA A 580 10.40 -7.90 -15.86
N GLU A 581 11.53 -7.23 -16.10
CA GLU A 581 12.84 -7.66 -15.62
C GLU A 581 12.97 -7.58 -14.09
N GLU A 582 12.45 -6.52 -13.46
CA GLU A 582 12.45 -6.36 -12.00
C GLU A 582 11.73 -7.52 -11.30
N VAL A 583 10.58 -7.93 -11.83
CA VAL A 583 9.76 -9.01 -11.23
C VAL A 583 10.04 -10.39 -11.82
N ARG A 584 11.09 -10.54 -12.64
CA ARG A 584 11.39 -11.76 -13.38
C ARG A 584 11.52 -12.99 -12.48
N GLU A 585 12.24 -12.87 -11.37
CA GLU A 585 12.40 -13.96 -10.39
C GLU A 585 11.05 -14.35 -9.76
N ALA A 586 10.28 -13.35 -9.31
CA ALA A 586 8.99 -13.55 -8.65
C ALA A 586 7.93 -14.17 -9.58
N THR A 587 8.01 -13.91 -10.88
CA THR A 587 7.04 -14.36 -11.90
C THR A 587 7.47 -15.65 -12.61
N GLY A 588 8.62 -16.23 -12.26
CA GLY A 588 9.16 -17.42 -12.93
C GLY A 588 9.70 -17.14 -14.35
N GLY A 589 10.02 -15.88 -14.66
CA GLY A 589 10.62 -15.48 -15.94
C GLY A 589 9.71 -15.61 -17.15
N VAL A 590 8.39 -15.56 -16.96
CA VAL A 590 7.40 -15.84 -18.01
C VAL A 590 7.31 -14.73 -19.07
N THR A 591 7.78 -13.51 -18.78
CA THR A 591 7.76 -12.41 -19.75
C THR A 591 9.00 -11.52 -19.68
N ASP A 592 9.48 -11.11 -20.85
CA ASP A 592 10.51 -10.07 -20.99
C ASP A 592 9.92 -8.65 -21.12
N ARG A 593 8.60 -8.54 -21.36
CA ARG A 593 7.88 -7.27 -21.53
C ARG A 593 6.37 -7.46 -21.40
N PHE A 594 5.72 -6.63 -20.59
CA PHE A 594 4.27 -6.63 -20.48
C PHE A 594 3.59 -5.83 -21.61
N ILE A 595 2.86 -6.49 -22.50
CA ILE A 595 2.21 -5.84 -23.66
C ILE A 595 0.69 -5.85 -23.46
N VAL A 596 0.05 -4.69 -23.58
CA VAL A 596 -1.41 -4.54 -23.56
C VAL A 596 -1.86 -3.97 -24.90
N SER A 597 -2.83 -4.62 -25.54
CA SER A 597 -3.39 -4.19 -26.84
C SER A 597 -4.91 -4.06 -26.78
N THR A 598 -5.45 -3.04 -27.44
CA THR A 598 -6.92 -2.92 -27.63
C THR A 598 -7.48 -4.08 -28.44
N HIS A 599 -6.69 -4.66 -29.35
CA HIS A 599 -7.09 -5.84 -30.12
C HIS A 599 -7.33 -7.05 -29.21
N ALA A 600 -6.55 -7.21 -28.13
CA ALA A 600 -6.76 -8.30 -27.18
C ALA A 600 -8.13 -8.20 -26.48
N MET A 601 -8.58 -6.99 -26.18
CA MET A 601 -9.91 -6.76 -25.60
C MET A 601 -11.02 -6.92 -26.66
N ALA A 602 -10.82 -6.37 -27.86
CA ALA A 602 -11.79 -6.46 -28.95
C ALA A 602 -12.04 -7.91 -29.41
N LEU A 603 -11.01 -8.77 -29.33
CA LEU A 603 -11.05 -10.16 -29.77
C LEU A 603 -11.31 -11.15 -28.62
N ALA A 604 -11.53 -10.67 -27.40
CA ALA A 604 -11.65 -11.53 -26.22
C ALA A 604 -12.73 -12.62 -26.40
N HIS A 605 -13.87 -12.25 -26.98
CA HIS A 605 -14.96 -13.19 -27.25
C HIS A 605 -14.58 -14.24 -28.31
N GLN A 606 -13.99 -13.81 -29.44
CA GLN A 606 -13.59 -14.70 -30.53
C GLN A 606 -12.47 -15.65 -30.10
N ILE A 607 -11.51 -15.14 -29.30
CA ILE A 607 -10.45 -15.94 -28.70
C ILE A 607 -11.05 -17.00 -27.76
N ARG A 608 -12.05 -16.65 -26.96
CA ARG A 608 -12.77 -17.61 -26.10
C ARG A 608 -13.44 -18.70 -26.91
N GLU A 609 -14.26 -18.34 -27.90
CA GLU A 609 -14.96 -19.31 -28.75
C GLU A 609 -13.99 -20.22 -29.50
N TRP A 610 -12.89 -19.65 -30.02
CA TRP A 610 -11.85 -20.42 -30.69
C TRP A 610 -11.18 -21.43 -29.75
N MET A 611 -10.90 -21.03 -28.49
CA MET A 611 -10.36 -21.94 -27.49
C MET A 611 -11.36 -23.04 -27.08
N GLU A 612 -12.65 -22.71 -26.93
CA GLU A 612 -13.72 -23.68 -26.64
C GLU A 612 -13.91 -24.71 -27.76
N GLN A 613 -13.64 -24.32 -29.02
CA GLN A 613 -13.67 -25.21 -30.19
C GLN A 613 -12.38 -26.03 -30.38
N GLY A 614 -11.49 -26.03 -29.39
CA GLY A 614 -10.24 -26.79 -29.38
C GLY A 614 -9.07 -26.10 -30.09
N ALA A 615 -9.11 -24.77 -30.22
CA ALA A 615 -8.01 -23.93 -30.70
C ALA A 615 -7.37 -24.40 -32.02
N ARG A 616 -8.21 -24.83 -32.97
CA ARG A 616 -7.74 -25.40 -34.25
C ARG A 616 -7.01 -24.35 -35.09
N LEU A 617 -5.84 -24.71 -35.61
CA LEU A 617 -5.00 -23.88 -36.48
C LEU A 617 -4.52 -24.70 -37.68
N THR A 618 -4.41 -24.07 -38.85
CA THR A 618 -3.65 -24.64 -39.96
C THR A 618 -2.14 -24.58 -39.64
N GLY A 619 -1.33 -25.41 -40.31
CA GLY A 619 0.12 -25.40 -40.12
C GLY A 619 0.76 -24.03 -40.39
N GLN A 620 0.24 -23.30 -41.39
CA GLN A 620 0.69 -21.95 -41.72
C GLN A 620 0.34 -20.93 -40.63
N GLN A 621 -0.88 -20.99 -40.06
CA GLN A 621 -1.30 -20.10 -38.99
C GLN A 621 -0.48 -20.32 -37.71
N ARG A 622 -0.23 -21.59 -37.35
CA ARG A 622 0.63 -21.94 -36.22
C ARG A 622 2.04 -21.40 -36.42
N ALA A 623 2.65 -21.65 -37.59
CA ALA A 623 3.98 -21.13 -37.89
C ALA A 623 4.04 -19.60 -37.81
N ARG A 624 3.00 -18.90 -38.29
CA ARG A 624 2.92 -17.43 -38.20
C ARG A 624 2.85 -16.95 -36.75
N LEU A 625 2.03 -17.58 -35.91
CA LEU A 625 1.97 -17.24 -34.47
C LEU A 625 3.30 -17.56 -33.76
N GLU A 626 3.94 -18.66 -34.11
CA GLU A 626 5.21 -19.07 -33.49
C GLU A 626 6.36 -18.12 -33.85
N GLN A 627 6.33 -17.48 -35.03
CA GLN A 627 7.27 -16.43 -35.45
C GLN A 627 7.11 -15.12 -34.67
N ILE A 628 5.94 -14.85 -34.09
CA ILE A 628 5.74 -13.66 -33.25
C ILE A 628 6.32 -13.92 -31.86
N GLY A 629 7.38 -13.19 -31.54
CA GLY A 629 7.97 -13.20 -30.19
C GLY A 629 7.15 -12.40 -29.17
N ALA A 630 6.27 -11.50 -29.61
CA ALA A 630 5.47 -10.65 -28.74
C ALA A 630 4.22 -11.37 -28.21
N ARG A 631 4.18 -11.55 -26.89
CA ARG A 631 3.01 -12.08 -26.17
C ARG A 631 2.19 -10.93 -25.57
N VAL A 632 0.92 -10.82 -25.92
CA VAL A 632 0.00 -9.81 -25.39
C VAL A 632 -0.76 -10.36 -24.19
N ALA A 633 -0.92 -9.55 -23.14
CA ALA A 633 -1.71 -9.89 -21.98
C ALA A 633 -3.18 -10.12 -22.37
N LEU A 634 -3.71 -11.30 -22.03
CA LEU A 634 -5.11 -11.66 -22.24
C LEU A 634 -5.98 -11.25 -21.04
N PRO A 635 -7.30 -11.08 -21.24
CA PRO A 635 -8.24 -10.88 -20.14
C PRO A 635 -8.10 -11.94 -19.04
N ALA A 636 -8.16 -11.51 -17.78
CA ALA A 636 -7.93 -12.37 -16.61
C ALA A 636 -8.82 -13.62 -16.58
N GLN A 637 -10.09 -13.50 -16.98
CA GLN A 637 -11.01 -14.65 -17.06
C GLN A 637 -10.54 -15.73 -18.04
N LEU A 638 -9.93 -15.34 -19.17
CA LEU A 638 -9.37 -16.30 -20.13
C LEU A 638 -8.06 -16.89 -19.61
N ALA A 639 -7.20 -16.04 -19.04
CA ALA A 639 -5.90 -16.45 -18.54
C ALA A 639 -5.97 -17.37 -17.31
N ALA A 640 -6.99 -17.20 -16.46
CA ALA A 640 -7.17 -17.99 -15.25
C ALA A 640 -7.85 -19.35 -15.47
N ASN A 641 -8.44 -19.58 -16.65
CA ASN A 641 -9.16 -20.82 -16.92
C ASN A 641 -8.19 -22.01 -17.11
N PRO A 642 -8.28 -23.07 -16.29
CA PRO A 642 -7.41 -24.25 -16.42
C PRO A 642 -7.55 -24.96 -17.76
N ALA A 643 -8.74 -24.97 -18.37
CA ALA A 643 -9.01 -25.64 -19.64
C ALA A 643 -8.25 -25.02 -20.82
N TYR A 644 -7.87 -23.75 -20.72
CA TYR A 644 -7.23 -23.01 -21.81
C TYR A 644 -5.71 -23.00 -21.74
N GLN A 645 -5.10 -23.51 -20.66
CA GLN A 645 -3.65 -23.38 -20.40
C GLN A 645 -2.78 -23.98 -21.49
N GLN A 646 -3.25 -25.01 -22.21
CA GLN A 646 -2.51 -25.64 -23.31
C GLN A 646 -2.37 -24.73 -24.55
N HIS A 647 -3.28 -23.77 -24.73
CA HIS A 647 -3.36 -22.93 -25.93
C HIS A 647 -3.18 -21.44 -25.65
N ILE A 648 -3.11 -21.05 -24.38
CA ILE A 648 -3.11 -19.66 -23.94
C ILE A 648 -1.93 -18.85 -24.52
N ASP A 649 -0.77 -19.48 -24.76
CA ASP A 649 0.39 -18.80 -25.35
C ASP A 649 0.23 -18.53 -26.84
N LEU A 650 -0.50 -19.39 -27.57
CA LEU A 650 -0.86 -19.13 -28.96
C LEU A 650 -1.94 -18.05 -29.03
N ALA A 651 -2.95 -18.13 -28.17
CA ALA A 651 -4.00 -17.12 -28.05
C ALA A 651 -3.43 -15.72 -27.80
N ALA A 652 -2.46 -15.60 -26.90
CA ALA A 652 -1.82 -14.34 -26.54
C ALA A 652 -0.99 -13.70 -27.67
N ARG A 653 -0.65 -14.45 -28.73
CA ARG A 653 0.08 -13.92 -29.89
C ARG A 653 -0.83 -13.44 -31.02
N ILE A 654 -2.10 -13.85 -31.04
CA ILE A 654 -3.07 -13.45 -32.07
C ILE A 654 -3.20 -11.92 -32.18
N PRO A 655 -3.38 -11.17 -31.07
CA PRO A 655 -3.50 -9.72 -31.16
C PRO A 655 -2.26 -9.05 -31.76
N ALA A 656 -1.06 -9.56 -31.45
CA ALA A 656 0.19 -9.02 -32.00
C ALA A 656 0.33 -9.27 -33.51
N VAL A 657 -0.11 -10.43 -34.03
CA VAL A 657 -0.13 -10.68 -35.49
C VAL A 657 -1.00 -9.65 -36.22
N ILE A 658 -2.17 -9.34 -35.65
CA ILE A 658 -3.12 -8.40 -36.25
C ILE A 658 -2.56 -6.98 -36.22
N GLU A 659 -1.91 -6.60 -35.12
CA GLU A 659 -1.27 -5.30 -34.99
C GLU A 659 -0.10 -5.13 -35.98
N GLU A 660 0.73 -6.16 -36.16
CA GLU A 660 1.82 -6.13 -37.17
C GLU A 660 1.28 -6.03 -38.60
N ALA A 661 0.19 -6.74 -38.92
CA ALA A 661 -0.44 -6.68 -40.24
C ALA A 661 -0.96 -5.26 -40.54
N ARG A 662 -1.62 -4.63 -39.57
CA ARG A 662 -2.10 -3.26 -39.69
C ARG A 662 -0.95 -2.25 -39.82
N GLU A 663 0.11 -2.40 -39.03
CA GLU A 663 1.30 -1.54 -39.14
C GLU A 663 2.02 -1.72 -40.49
N ALA A 664 1.91 -2.89 -41.14
CA ALA A 664 2.40 -3.09 -42.51
C ALA A 664 1.54 -2.35 -43.54
N GLU A 665 0.21 -2.42 -43.44
CA GLU A 665 -0.71 -1.68 -44.33
C GLU A 665 -0.53 -0.16 -44.23
N GLU A 666 -0.42 0.39 -43.01
CA GLU A 666 -0.19 1.82 -42.79
C GLU A 666 1.15 2.28 -43.41
N ARG A 667 2.20 1.44 -43.37
CA ARG A 667 3.50 1.73 -44.00
C ARG A 667 3.40 1.77 -45.53
N ASP A 668 2.66 0.84 -46.12
CA ASP A 668 2.45 0.78 -47.57
C ASP A 668 1.64 1.99 -48.05
N GLU A 669 0.63 2.44 -47.29
CA GLU A 669 -0.12 3.66 -47.58
C GLU A 669 0.75 4.93 -47.47
N GLU A 670 1.57 5.06 -46.42
CA GLU A 670 2.50 6.18 -46.27
C GLU A 670 3.53 6.24 -47.41
N GLN A 671 4.03 5.08 -47.86
CA GLN A 671 4.93 5.02 -49.02
C GLN A 671 4.23 5.49 -50.30
N LYS A 672 3.02 5.02 -50.58
CA LYS A 672 2.22 5.47 -51.74
C LYS A 672 1.93 6.97 -51.71
N LEU A 673 1.60 7.52 -50.54
CA LEU A 673 1.38 8.96 -50.35
C LEU A 673 2.67 9.78 -50.54
N ALA A 674 3.81 9.25 -50.12
CA ALA A 674 5.11 9.89 -50.30
C ALA A 674 5.55 9.86 -51.78
N GLU A 675 5.25 8.78 -52.50
CA GLU A 675 5.47 8.65 -53.95
C GLU A 675 4.56 9.60 -54.74
N ALA A 676 3.28 9.71 -54.37
CA ALA A 676 2.34 10.63 -55.01
C ALA A 676 2.63 12.13 -54.77
N ARG A 677 3.45 12.45 -53.77
CA ARG A 677 3.91 13.82 -53.47
C ARG A 677 5.22 14.21 -54.17
N ARG A 678 5.92 13.24 -54.77
CA ARG A 678 7.09 13.47 -55.63
C ARG A 678 6.65 13.67 -57.06
#